data_AF-A0A0L0EZ55-F1
#
_entry.id   AF-A0A0L0EZ55-F1
#
_cell.length_a   1.000
_cell.length_b   1.000
_cell.length_c   1.000
_cell.angle_alpha   90.00
_cell.angle_beta   90.00
_cell.angle_gamma   90.00
#
_symmetry.space_group_name_H-M   'P 1'
#
loop_
_entity.id
_entity.type
_entity.pdbx_description
1 polymer ?
#
loop_
_entity_poly.entity_id
_entity_poly.type
_entity_poly.pdbx_seq_one_letter_code
_entity_poly.pdbx_strand_id
1 'polypeptide(L)'
;MKKLLFSVILYSALYFACASASARISSIEKFDNFYALTPEPADSDSAKFQIDSLALGKPLLIYNGDAKKNKIHIQTFSQLINTKIRIIGHPADLVISSFDGISCMRCDFDNVKRVSLVNGSYNGDSIYTTPYGAVLNIGVSVGEIYAPGAQSLEIYTSKLTTSESSLIDLNLKATNHKGEYLVANESGDVEVGTGGLSLYIGQYTVDYNSGRVTKNHNHSIDLLMHGFIRLDIPKVNIKGVYKSAGFSIASSLEVEIDNGTKINTLTEALSSSNSGDGIYVPSEGVSITTVGDITVIDYSDPFSPHRGRPMVINPRVTNSGSIMSDKKVEVVTAGSFTNNGLILSGKASLFARHGVFNNGELEAHHIEVAGGEFNNTKNVNTNELVVETERDIVNAYGGVIRSHSVTFKSLKGIVANGVRRSGQSISSSWGLLELEKDHEKLNQGIYHLVKDKINYRNMPDLSAKVFASRISVSAKAFENINPYSLSRGANDWSSSIKVSSSRSNSVIFQAENNLEIDVENYILNSSAILSLSQSGTFDINANKVFNERYHLDVDTAYYSGFSVTNDSKTQIYASEKGNKSKVVNYSPPGRMIVFGKLRVSDGTKSPRSTQEFNNLFSYVEVFSKAYFNNLKLTSVGLQLSSDTFAATYADTKYCQSTGLCSSEVIETQVEAETLLSFHGGVYGVKEDLPSSADLDLHNVNGLEADKAAAGKKYMAALEYNWGPNEYASVTSFSVSGDILKFWLYTCRKVLIANTDDSFRRSCSKKEHTVDLDKLLTDSNKDKFVGNTGLTITQIEERLDKYISGLKHEDRSRPPYDTWLPYTAFKTAYQITTNDTMVEFAYKVSGYMALHDNLLPNLKRCEERKVKCLRVNEIDSGKVLISKLPE
;
A
#
# COMPACT_ATOMS: atom_id res chain seq x y z
N MET A 1 13.71 -7.71 66.57
CA MET A 1 13.43 -8.91 65.74
C MET A 1 13.71 -10.24 66.45
N LYS A 2 14.93 -10.55 66.93
CA LYS A 2 15.20 -11.81 67.67
C LYS A 2 14.30 -12.06 68.91
N LYS A 3 13.88 -11.02 69.64
CA LYS A 3 12.92 -11.13 70.76
C LYS A 3 11.46 -11.32 70.34
N LEU A 4 11.09 -10.91 69.12
CA LEU A 4 9.72 -11.09 68.58
C LEU A 4 9.55 -12.51 68.01
N LEU A 5 10.60 -13.04 67.37
CA LEU A 5 10.66 -14.45 66.94
C LEU A 5 10.63 -15.44 68.11
N PHE A 6 11.23 -15.08 69.26
CA PHE A 6 11.23 -15.95 70.43
C PHE A 6 9.82 -16.16 71.02
N SER A 7 8.91 -15.17 70.91
CA SER A 7 7.53 -15.31 71.37
C SER A 7 6.66 -16.16 70.45
N VAL A 8 6.92 -16.16 69.13
CA VAL A 8 6.20 -17.00 68.15
C VAL A 8 6.62 -18.47 68.27
N ILE A 9 7.90 -18.73 68.55
CA ILE A 9 8.43 -20.09 68.77
C ILE A 9 7.96 -20.67 70.12
N LEU A 10 7.83 -19.85 71.18
CA LEU A 10 7.35 -20.33 72.48
C LEU A 10 5.84 -20.65 72.48
N TYR A 11 5.03 -19.94 71.68
CA TYR A 11 3.59 -20.19 71.59
C TYR A 11 3.24 -21.42 70.74
N SER A 12 4.05 -21.73 69.71
CA SER A 12 3.85 -22.88 68.82
C SER A 12 4.34 -24.21 69.42
N ALA A 13 5.36 -24.18 70.30
CA ALA A 13 5.88 -25.37 70.96
C ALA A 13 4.94 -25.96 72.04
N LEU A 14 3.99 -25.19 72.57
CA LEU A 14 3.09 -25.63 73.65
C LEU A 14 1.80 -26.33 73.16
N TYR A 15 1.52 -26.34 71.85
CA TYR A 15 0.31 -26.98 71.28
C TYR A 15 0.57 -28.29 70.52
N PHE A 16 1.83 -28.70 70.33
CA PHE A 16 2.19 -29.85 69.47
C PHE A 16 2.30 -31.21 70.18
N ALA A 17 1.64 -31.37 71.32
CA ALA A 17 1.59 -32.64 72.05
C ALA A 17 0.15 -33.18 72.19
N CYS A 18 -0.57 -33.33 71.08
CA CYS A 18 -1.64 -34.33 70.84
C CYS A 18 -2.48 -33.92 69.61
N ALA A 19 -2.31 -34.60 68.48
CA ALA A 19 -3.39 -34.99 67.54
C ALA A 19 -2.78 -35.57 66.25
N SER A 20 -2.79 -36.89 66.15
CA SER A 20 -2.77 -37.61 64.88
C SER A 20 -4.16 -37.53 64.23
N ALA A 21 -4.18 -37.42 62.90
CA ALA A 21 -5.31 -37.49 61.95
C ALA A 21 -5.89 -36.14 61.48
N SER A 22 -5.58 -35.85 60.20
CA SER A 22 -6.32 -35.03 59.23
C SER A 22 -7.14 -33.85 59.77
N ALA A 23 -6.53 -32.67 59.84
CA ALA A 23 -7.25 -31.41 59.74
C ALA A 23 -6.41 -30.41 58.94
N ARG A 24 -6.89 -30.14 57.71
CA ARG A 24 -6.58 -28.92 56.97
C ARG A 24 -7.01 -27.74 57.83
N ILE A 25 -6.11 -26.81 58.11
CA ILE A 25 -6.26 -25.34 58.26
C ILE A 25 -4.93 -24.86 58.85
N SER A 26 -4.05 -24.34 58.01
CA SER A 26 -2.93 -23.51 58.46
C SER A 26 -3.46 -22.08 58.55
N SER A 27 -3.90 -21.66 59.73
CA SER A 27 -4.48 -20.33 59.94
C SER A 27 -3.43 -19.24 59.73
N ILE A 28 -3.80 -18.19 59.00
CA ILE A 28 -3.00 -16.99 58.85
C ILE A 28 -2.83 -16.29 60.20
N GLU A 29 -1.60 -16.07 60.65
CA GLU A 29 -1.35 -15.37 61.92
C GLU A 29 -1.46 -13.87 61.69
N LYS A 30 -2.21 -13.18 62.56
CA LYS A 30 -2.43 -11.72 62.46
C LYS A 30 -1.55 -10.98 63.45
N PHE A 31 -0.79 -10.01 62.95
CA PHE A 31 -0.01 -9.06 63.74
C PHE A 31 -0.47 -7.62 63.51
N ASP A 32 0.03 -6.69 64.34
CA ASP A 32 -0.36 -5.28 64.27
C ASP A 32 -0.08 -4.64 62.92
N ASN A 33 0.99 -5.04 62.23
CA ASN A 33 1.42 -4.41 60.98
C ASN A 33 1.44 -5.35 59.78
N PHE A 34 1.27 -6.66 59.98
CA PHE A 34 1.35 -7.66 58.92
C PHE A 34 0.59 -8.94 59.27
N TYR A 35 0.44 -9.82 58.29
CA TYR A 35 0.01 -11.20 58.47
C TYR A 35 1.19 -12.14 58.22
N ALA A 36 1.22 -13.31 58.87
CA ALA A 36 2.29 -14.28 58.68
C ALA A 36 1.78 -15.67 58.30
N LEU A 37 2.57 -16.36 57.48
CA LEU A 37 2.44 -17.79 57.17
C LEU A 37 3.80 -18.46 57.33
N THR A 38 3.82 -19.63 57.94
CA THR A 38 5.04 -20.45 58.10
C THR A 38 4.77 -21.84 57.52
N PRO A 39 5.44 -22.23 56.43
CA PRO A 39 5.37 -23.60 55.92
C PRO A 39 5.94 -24.60 56.92
N GLU A 40 5.30 -25.76 57.04
CA GLU A 40 5.84 -26.84 57.86
C GLU A 40 7.14 -27.40 57.25
N PRO A 41 8.16 -27.75 58.05
CA PRO A 41 9.44 -28.27 57.58
C PRO A 41 9.40 -29.72 57.02
N ALA A 42 8.24 -30.22 56.59
CA ALA A 42 8.05 -31.60 56.08
C ALA A 42 8.94 -31.96 54.86
N ASP A 43 9.07 -33.25 54.53
CA ASP A 43 9.90 -33.76 53.42
C ASP A 43 9.43 -33.34 52.01
N SER A 44 8.25 -32.73 51.87
CA SER A 44 7.75 -32.25 50.57
C SER A 44 8.44 -30.95 50.14
N ASP A 45 8.83 -30.85 48.87
CA ASP A 45 9.41 -29.61 48.31
C ASP A 45 8.37 -28.47 48.14
N SER A 46 7.09 -28.78 48.37
CA SER A 46 5.98 -27.83 48.28
C SER A 46 5.21 -27.70 49.59
N ALA A 47 4.63 -26.52 49.81
CA ALA A 47 3.64 -26.26 50.85
C ALA A 47 2.33 -25.79 50.23
N LYS A 48 1.19 -26.22 50.80
CA LYS A 48 -0.15 -25.83 50.35
C LYS A 48 -0.95 -25.21 51.49
N PHE A 49 -1.52 -24.05 51.22
CA PHE A 49 -2.37 -23.28 52.13
C PHE A 49 -3.74 -23.08 51.51
N GLN A 50 -4.79 -23.13 52.32
CA GLN A 50 -6.15 -22.74 51.94
C GLN A 50 -6.54 -21.54 52.77
N ILE A 51 -6.72 -20.39 52.12
CA ILE A 51 -6.92 -19.09 52.77
C ILE A 51 -8.21 -18.47 52.25
N ASP A 52 -9.16 -18.18 53.14
CA ASP A 52 -10.47 -17.66 52.73
C ASP A 52 -10.37 -16.32 52.01
N SER A 53 -9.50 -15.40 52.47
CA SER A 53 -9.29 -14.12 51.81
C SER A 53 -7.88 -13.56 51.87
N LEU A 54 -7.43 -13.01 50.74
CA LEU A 54 -6.18 -12.24 50.59
C LEU A 54 -6.39 -10.71 50.56
N ALA A 55 -7.62 -10.24 50.84
CA ALA A 55 -7.93 -8.83 51.00
C ALA A 55 -7.50 -8.32 52.40
N LEU A 56 -6.21 -8.40 52.68
CA LEU A 56 -5.68 -8.27 54.05
C LEU A 56 -5.55 -6.82 54.53
N GLY A 57 -5.44 -5.85 53.61
CA GLY A 57 -5.17 -4.44 53.94
C GLY A 57 -3.82 -4.17 54.63
N LYS A 58 -3.01 -5.21 54.87
CA LYS A 58 -1.66 -5.19 55.45
C LYS A 58 -0.79 -6.25 54.76
N PRO A 59 0.54 -6.09 54.71
CA PRO A 59 1.46 -7.05 54.09
C PRO A 59 1.32 -8.47 54.63
N LEU A 60 1.52 -9.47 53.76
CA LEU A 60 1.65 -10.87 54.10
C LEU A 60 3.12 -11.28 54.04
N LEU A 61 3.65 -11.80 55.14
CA LEU A 61 5.00 -12.32 55.26
C LEU A 61 4.95 -13.85 55.30
N ILE A 62 5.66 -14.51 54.38
CA ILE A 62 5.78 -15.97 54.37
C ILE A 62 7.19 -16.32 54.83
N TYR A 63 7.33 -16.89 56.03
CA TYR A 63 8.63 -17.24 56.59
C TYR A 63 9.07 -18.63 56.07
N ASN A 64 9.91 -18.63 55.02
CA ASN A 64 10.46 -19.83 54.37
C ASN A 64 11.95 -20.01 54.67
N GLY A 65 12.42 -19.53 55.83
CA GLY A 65 13.82 -19.63 56.24
C GLY A 65 14.22 -21.05 56.62
N ASP A 66 13.45 -21.68 57.51
CA ASP A 66 13.76 -23.00 58.05
C ASP A 66 13.20 -24.12 57.16
N ALA A 67 12.00 -23.94 56.61
CA ALA A 67 11.32 -24.94 55.79
C ALA A 67 11.88 -25.07 54.36
N LYS A 68 12.50 -24.01 53.82
CA LYS A 68 13.16 -23.95 52.51
C LYS A 68 12.39 -24.61 51.36
N LYS A 69 11.06 -24.42 51.31
CA LYS A 69 10.22 -24.95 50.24
C LYS A 69 10.57 -24.26 48.93
N ASN A 70 10.70 -25.00 47.83
CA ASN A 70 10.83 -24.38 46.50
C ASN A 70 9.49 -23.91 45.94
N LYS A 71 8.36 -24.39 46.48
CA LYS A 71 7.01 -24.05 45.99
C LYS A 71 6.01 -23.82 47.11
N ILE A 72 5.21 -22.76 46.98
CA ILE A 72 4.16 -22.38 47.93
C ILE A 72 2.87 -22.15 47.15
N HIS A 73 1.86 -22.97 47.40
CA HIS A 73 0.53 -22.87 46.79
C HIS A 73 -0.47 -22.30 47.78
N ILE A 74 -1.07 -21.15 47.45
CA ILE A 74 -2.19 -20.54 48.18
C ILE A 74 -3.45 -20.73 47.35
N GLN A 75 -4.38 -21.52 47.86
CA GLN A 75 -5.73 -21.64 47.32
C GLN A 75 -6.65 -20.67 48.06
N THR A 76 -7.34 -19.77 47.36
CA THR A 76 -8.22 -18.77 47.97
C THR A 76 -9.58 -18.68 47.30
N PHE A 77 -10.59 -18.29 48.09
CA PHE A 77 -11.94 -17.97 47.62
C PHE A 77 -12.17 -16.47 47.46
N SER A 78 -11.19 -15.62 47.84
CA SER A 78 -11.30 -14.19 47.64
C SER A 78 -10.91 -13.77 46.24
N GLN A 79 -11.70 -12.85 45.70
CA GLN A 79 -11.45 -12.20 44.43
C GLN A 79 -10.45 -11.06 44.52
N LEU A 80 -10.04 -10.56 45.69
CA LEU A 80 -9.22 -9.34 45.78
C LEU A 80 -7.85 -9.60 46.42
N ILE A 81 -6.80 -9.17 45.73
CA ILE A 81 -5.43 -9.06 46.23
C ILE A 81 -5.02 -7.58 46.15
N ASN A 82 -4.80 -6.98 47.31
CA ASN A 82 -4.44 -5.55 47.44
C ASN A 82 -3.33 -5.33 48.47
N THR A 83 -2.39 -6.26 48.53
CA THR A 83 -1.35 -6.29 49.57
C THR A 83 0.00 -6.67 49.00
N LYS A 84 1.05 -6.36 49.77
CA LYS A 84 2.41 -6.84 49.54
C LYS A 84 2.57 -8.25 50.09
N ILE A 85 3.05 -9.19 49.28
CA ILE A 85 3.40 -10.55 49.68
C ILE A 85 4.91 -10.70 49.61
N ARG A 86 5.55 -11.01 50.74
CA ARG A 86 7.00 -11.13 50.85
C ARG A 86 7.39 -12.49 51.39
N ILE A 87 8.31 -13.18 50.71
CA ILE A 87 8.94 -14.40 51.25
C ILE A 87 10.19 -14.01 52.03
N ILE A 88 10.29 -14.43 53.28
CA ILE A 88 11.46 -14.21 54.13
C ILE A 88 12.24 -15.52 54.20
N GLY A 89 13.50 -15.51 53.75
CA GLY A 89 14.34 -16.71 53.69
C GLY A 89 14.52 -17.19 52.25
N HIS A 90 14.44 -18.50 52.03
CA HIS A 90 14.65 -19.12 50.72
C HIS A 90 13.57 -18.67 49.72
N PRO A 91 13.93 -18.07 48.56
CA PRO A 91 12.97 -17.71 47.52
C PRO A 91 12.23 -18.94 47.01
N ALA A 92 10.93 -18.82 46.77
CA ALA A 92 10.09 -19.92 46.29
C ALA A 92 9.19 -19.46 45.14
N ASP A 93 8.69 -20.42 44.38
CA ASP A 93 7.59 -20.25 43.44
C ASP A 93 6.29 -20.05 44.23
N LEU A 94 5.55 -18.98 43.97
CA LEU A 94 4.28 -18.65 44.60
C LEU A 94 3.13 -18.83 43.62
N VAL A 95 2.31 -19.85 43.84
CA VAL A 95 1.09 -20.11 43.05
C VAL A 95 -0.12 -19.66 43.86
N ILE A 96 -0.89 -18.71 43.33
CA ILE A 96 -2.16 -18.26 43.93
C ILE A 96 -3.28 -18.69 43.01
N SER A 97 -4.16 -19.59 43.47
CA SER A 97 -5.26 -20.11 42.67
C SER A 97 -6.63 -19.79 43.28
N SER A 98 -7.58 -19.34 42.45
CA SER A 98 -8.98 -19.16 42.83
C SER A 98 -9.94 -19.57 41.72
N PHE A 99 -11.02 -20.27 42.07
CA PHE A 99 -12.11 -20.55 41.14
C PHE A 99 -13.01 -19.33 40.93
N ASP A 100 -13.08 -18.42 41.90
CA ASP A 100 -14.00 -17.27 41.92
C ASP A 100 -13.42 -16.03 41.22
N GLY A 101 -12.21 -16.13 40.67
CA GLY A 101 -11.51 -15.04 39.99
C GLY A 101 -10.43 -14.39 40.86
N ILE A 102 -9.56 -13.59 40.25
CA ILE A 102 -8.49 -12.85 40.96
C ILE A 102 -8.46 -11.42 40.43
N SER A 103 -8.60 -10.44 41.31
CA SER A 103 -8.49 -9.02 41.05
C SER A 103 -7.30 -8.50 41.82
N CYS A 104 -6.25 -8.16 41.11
CA CYS A 104 -5.06 -7.56 41.67
C CYS A 104 -5.12 -6.05 41.43
N MET A 105 -5.49 -5.24 42.44
CA MET A 105 -5.50 -3.78 42.26
C MET A 105 -4.12 -3.16 42.44
N ARG A 106 -3.38 -3.64 43.45
CA ARG A 106 -2.01 -3.22 43.76
C ARG A 106 -1.30 -4.36 44.50
N CYS A 107 -0.77 -5.31 43.75
CA CYS A 107 0.00 -6.41 44.29
C CYS A 107 1.49 -6.11 44.19
N ASP A 108 2.21 -6.39 45.25
CA ASP A 108 3.66 -6.22 45.34
C ASP A 108 4.23 -7.55 45.82
N PHE A 109 5.10 -8.16 45.03
CA PHE A 109 5.74 -9.44 45.33
C PHE A 109 7.24 -9.21 45.56
N ASP A 110 7.70 -9.55 46.76
CA ASP A 110 9.09 -9.35 47.18
C ASP A 110 9.75 -10.68 47.55
N ASN A 111 10.95 -10.90 47.02
CA ASN A 111 11.74 -12.12 47.17
C ASN A 111 10.99 -13.40 46.73
N VAL A 112 10.17 -13.28 45.68
CA VAL A 112 9.45 -14.40 45.05
C VAL A 112 10.16 -14.79 43.76
N LYS A 113 10.41 -16.09 43.57
CA LYS A 113 11.12 -16.59 42.37
C LYS A 113 10.23 -16.53 41.14
N ARG A 114 9.04 -17.14 41.21
CA ARG A 114 7.99 -17.09 40.18
C ARG A 114 6.66 -16.75 40.83
N VAL A 115 5.87 -15.88 40.22
CA VAL A 115 4.52 -15.53 40.67
C VAL A 115 3.53 -16.08 39.67
N SER A 116 2.58 -16.90 40.10
CA SER A 116 1.58 -17.50 39.19
C SER A 116 0.17 -17.23 39.72
N LEU A 117 -0.60 -16.42 38.99
CA LEU A 117 -2.01 -16.12 39.28
C LEU A 117 -2.89 -17.04 38.44
N VAL A 118 -3.63 -17.93 39.09
CA VAL A 118 -4.42 -18.99 38.44
C VAL A 118 -5.89 -18.78 38.72
N ASN A 119 -6.67 -18.37 37.71
CA ASN A 119 -8.11 -18.51 37.76
C ASN A 119 -8.50 -19.93 37.30
N GLY A 120 -8.77 -20.80 38.27
CA GLY A 120 -8.99 -22.22 38.07
C GLY A 120 -8.30 -23.06 39.15
N SER A 121 -7.72 -24.20 38.76
CA SER A 121 -7.09 -25.13 39.70
C SER A 121 -5.63 -25.43 39.35
N TYR A 122 -4.85 -25.70 40.39
CA TYR A 122 -3.48 -26.19 40.30
C TYR A 122 -3.39 -27.52 41.04
N ASN A 123 -3.05 -28.59 40.32
CA ASN A 123 -2.96 -29.95 40.86
C ASN A 123 -1.87 -30.75 40.11
N GLY A 124 -0.96 -31.38 40.85
CA GLY A 124 0.07 -32.27 40.27
C GLY A 124 0.88 -31.61 39.15
N ASP A 125 1.34 -30.38 39.36
CA ASP A 125 2.04 -29.54 38.37
C ASP A 125 1.25 -29.21 37.09
N SER A 126 -0.04 -29.52 37.05
CA SER A 126 -0.95 -29.10 35.98
C SER A 126 -1.81 -27.92 36.42
N ILE A 127 -1.87 -26.90 35.57
CA ILE A 127 -2.79 -25.77 35.70
C ILE A 127 -3.97 -26.00 34.78
N TYR A 128 -5.18 -25.85 35.32
CA TYR A 128 -6.44 -25.89 34.59
C TYR A 128 -7.12 -24.54 34.71
N THR A 129 -7.30 -23.83 33.60
CA THR A 129 -7.96 -22.52 33.58
C THR A 129 -9.49 -22.60 33.46
N THR A 130 -10.07 -23.80 33.52
CA THR A 130 -11.52 -24.02 33.49
C THR A 130 -12.11 -23.91 34.90
N PRO A 131 -12.92 -22.87 35.21
CA PRO A 131 -13.68 -22.86 36.45
C PRO A 131 -14.75 -23.95 36.43
N TYR A 132 -14.93 -24.63 37.57
CA TYR A 132 -16.03 -25.57 37.77
C TYR A 132 -17.36 -24.81 37.56
N GLY A 133 -18.12 -25.14 36.50
CA GLY A 133 -19.42 -24.51 36.23
C GLY A 133 -19.47 -23.37 35.20
N ALA A 134 -18.46 -23.20 34.34
CA ALA A 134 -18.53 -22.42 33.08
C ALA A 134 -19.14 -20.99 33.15
N VAL A 135 -19.00 -20.27 34.28
CA VAL A 135 -19.44 -18.88 34.36
C VAL A 135 -18.41 -17.98 33.65
N LEU A 136 -18.70 -17.60 32.40
CA LEU A 136 -17.84 -16.84 31.48
C LEU A 136 -17.41 -15.44 31.95
N ASN A 137 -17.90 -14.97 33.10
CA ASN A 137 -17.62 -13.62 33.61
C ASN A 137 -16.58 -13.55 34.72
N ILE A 138 -16.09 -14.69 35.18
CA ILE A 138 -15.08 -14.79 36.24
C ILE A 138 -13.71 -14.95 35.59
N GLY A 139 -12.74 -14.12 35.98
CA GLY A 139 -11.41 -14.08 35.35
C GLY A 139 -10.36 -13.43 36.23
N VAL A 140 -9.24 -13.04 35.62
CA VAL A 140 -8.20 -12.23 36.27
C VAL A 140 -8.34 -10.76 35.86
N SER A 141 -8.37 -9.86 36.83
CA SER A 141 -8.36 -8.41 36.63
C SER A 141 -7.06 -7.81 37.16
N VAL A 142 -6.38 -6.98 36.37
CA VAL A 142 -5.08 -6.41 36.72
C VAL A 142 -5.16 -4.88 36.76
N GLY A 143 -4.90 -4.31 37.93
CA GLY A 143 -4.55 -2.91 38.15
C GLY A 143 -3.02 -2.75 38.11
N GLU A 144 -2.36 -2.78 39.26
CA GLU A 144 -0.90 -2.69 39.36
C GLU A 144 -0.29 -3.98 39.94
N ILE A 145 0.71 -4.55 39.26
CA ILE A 145 1.55 -5.65 39.75
C ILE A 145 3.01 -5.23 39.70
N TYR A 146 3.66 -5.23 40.86
CA TYR A 146 5.11 -5.07 40.99
C TYR A 146 5.70 -6.40 41.44
N ALA A 147 6.63 -6.94 40.65
CA ALA A 147 7.38 -8.15 41.00
C ALA A 147 8.86 -7.99 40.62
N PRO A 148 9.54 -6.94 41.12
CA PRO A 148 10.90 -6.61 40.70
C PRO A 148 11.87 -7.76 41.03
N GLY A 149 12.59 -8.25 40.01
CA GLY A 149 13.56 -9.34 40.15
C GLY A 149 12.97 -10.75 40.14
N ALA A 150 11.65 -10.91 39.99
CA ALA A 150 11.04 -12.21 39.77
C ALA A 150 11.49 -12.79 38.42
N GLN A 151 11.77 -14.09 38.38
CA GLN A 151 12.15 -14.78 37.13
C GLN A 151 10.97 -14.94 36.18
N SER A 152 9.75 -15.03 36.71
CA SER A 152 8.53 -15.15 35.90
C SER A 152 7.32 -14.61 36.66
N LEU A 153 6.46 -13.88 35.96
CA LEU A 153 5.09 -13.61 36.36
C LEU A 153 4.16 -14.24 35.34
N GLU A 154 3.28 -15.12 35.80
CA GLU A 154 2.39 -15.89 34.94
C GLU A 154 0.93 -15.67 35.34
N ILE A 155 0.08 -15.42 34.35
CA ILE A 155 -1.36 -15.32 34.55
C ILE A 155 -2.04 -16.39 33.73
N TYR A 156 -2.79 -17.26 34.41
CA TYR A 156 -3.54 -18.36 33.81
C TYR A 156 -5.03 -18.11 34.02
N THR A 157 -5.77 -17.80 32.96
CA THR A 157 -7.18 -17.44 33.09
C THR A 157 -7.97 -17.70 31.83
N SER A 158 -9.27 -17.93 31.97
CA SER A 158 -10.20 -17.95 30.83
C SER A 158 -10.54 -16.54 30.33
N LYS A 159 -10.39 -15.49 31.17
CA LYS A 159 -10.72 -14.10 30.87
C LYS A 159 -9.76 -13.15 31.58
N LEU A 160 -9.05 -12.30 30.83
CA LEU A 160 -8.19 -11.24 31.38
C LEU A 160 -8.85 -9.88 31.20
N THR A 161 -8.88 -9.07 32.26
CA THR A 161 -9.36 -7.69 32.24
C THR A 161 -8.23 -6.74 32.64
N THR A 162 -7.95 -5.78 31.77
CA THR A 162 -6.94 -4.73 31.97
C THR A 162 -7.54 -3.36 31.61
N SER A 163 -6.99 -2.28 32.14
CA SER A 163 -7.38 -0.90 31.86
C SER A 163 -6.18 -0.09 31.35
N GLU A 164 -6.41 1.14 30.89
CA GLU A 164 -5.33 2.04 30.44
C GLU A 164 -4.35 2.39 31.57
N SER A 165 -4.80 2.32 32.82
CA SER A 165 -3.98 2.54 34.01
C SER A 165 -3.28 1.27 34.51
N SER A 166 -3.48 0.11 33.87
CA SER A 166 -2.84 -1.12 34.31
C SER A 166 -1.32 -1.03 34.15
N LEU A 167 -0.58 -1.52 35.15
CA LEU A 167 0.88 -1.59 35.13
C LEU A 167 1.34 -2.96 35.62
N ILE A 168 2.20 -3.60 34.85
CA ILE A 168 2.95 -4.78 35.30
C ILE A 168 4.44 -4.47 35.13
N ASP A 169 5.17 -4.44 36.24
CA ASP A 169 6.61 -4.13 36.25
C ASP A 169 7.39 -5.19 37.02
N LEU A 170 8.25 -5.91 36.29
CA LEU A 170 9.20 -6.88 36.83
C LEU A 170 10.63 -6.30 36.86
N ASN A 171 10.86 -5.15 36.26
CA ASN A 171 12.22 -4.64 36.11
C ASN A 171 12.78 -4.18 37.45
N LEU A 172 14.09 -4.40 37.63
CA LEU A 172 14.82 -3.84 38.75
C LEU A 172 15.24 -2.41 38.42
N LYS A 173 15.44 -1.62 39.47
CA LYS A 173 16.13 -0.33 39.37
C LYS A 173 17.57 -0.49 39.85
N ALA A 174 18.50 0.17 39.18
CA ALA A 174 19.91 0.16 39.55
C ALA A 174 20.54 1.55 39.40
N THR A 175 21.63 1.80 40.14
CA THR A 175 22.49 2.96 39.92
C THR A 175 23.74 2.52 39.19
N ASN A 176 24.10 3.22 38.11
CA ASN A 176 25.34 2.96 37.39
C ASN A 176 26.48 3.77 38.04
N HIS A 177 27.47 3.07 38.58
CA HIS A 177 28.70 3.69 39.06
C HIS A 177 29.90 3.12 38.28
N LYS A 178 30.41 3.91 37.32
CA LYS A 178 31.60 3.56 36.51
C LYS A 178 31.48 2.24 35.73
N GLY A 179 30.28 1.90 35.25
CA GLY A 179 30.02 0.68 34.49
C GLY A 179 29.61 -0.52 35.34
N GLU A 180 29.56 -0.38 36.67
CA GLU A 180 28.97 -1.37 37.57
C GLU A 180 27.53 -0.96 37.93
N TYR A 181 26.61 -1.92 37.84
CA TYR A 181 25.20 -1.71 38.21
C TYR A 181 24.97 -2.17 39.64
N LEU A 182 24.70 -1.22 40.53
CA LEU A 182 24.27 -1.49 41.90
C LEU A 182 22.75 -1.49 41.94
N VAL A 183 22.16 -2.68 42.08
CA VAL A 183 20.71 -2.84 42.20
C VAL A 183 20.22 -2.05 43.40
N ALA A 184 19.36 -1.07 43.13
CA ALA A 184 18.73 -0.21 44.10
C ALA A 184 17.22 -0.40 43.90
N ASN A 185 16.60 -1.27 44.70
CA ASN A 185 15.21 -1.73 44.51
C ASN A 185 14.19 -0.60 44.25
N GLU A 186 14.43 0.62 44.73
CA GLU A 186 13.48 1.74 44.59
C GLU A 186 14.08 3.08 44.14
N SER A 187 15.42 3.25 44.13
CA SER A 187 16.07 4.56 43.93
C SER A 187 17.11 4.60 42.79
N GLY A 188 17.11 3.60 41.91
CA GLY A 188 18.02 3.54 40.78
C GLY A 188 17.47 4.27 39.55
N ASP A 189 18.36 4.95 38.82
CA ASP A 189 18.01 5.67 37.58
C ASP A 189 18.01 4.76 36.35
N VAL A 190 18.64 3.59 36.43
CA VAL A 190 18.74 2.61 35.34
C VAL A 190 17.70 1.51 35.50
N GLU A 191 17.02 1.16 34.41
CA GLU A 191 16.09 0.04 34.35
C GLU A 191 16.82 -1.24 33.90
N VAL A 192 16.79 -2.25 34.75
CA VAL A 192 17.44 -3.55 34.52
C VAL A 192 16.35 -4.59 34.26
N GLY A 193 16.36 -5.16 33.06
CA GLY A 193 15.40 -6.16 32.63
C GLY A 193 15.49 -7.43 33.46
N THR A 194 14.35 -7.86 34.00
CA THR A 194 14.27 -9.13 34.70
C THR A 194 13.05 -9.94 34.29
N GLY A 195 13.23 -11.26 34.34
CA GLY A 195 12.18 -12.26 34.17
C GLY A 195 11.35 -12.16 32.89
N GLY A 196 10.31 -13.00 32.85
CA GLY A 196 9.30 -12.97 31.80
C GLY A 196 7.89 -12.76 32.34
N LEU A 197 7.05 -12.07 31.58
CA LEU A 197 5.61 -12.05 31.77
C LEU A 197 4.96 -13.02 30.77
N SER A 198 4.15 -13.95 31.27
CA SER A 198 3.44 -14.92 30.42
C SER A 198 1.94 -14.93 30.72
N LEU A 199 1.14 -14.66 29.70
CA LEU A 199 -0.31 -14.61 29.78
C LEU A 199 -0.90 -15.81 29.02
N TYR A 200 -1.54 -16.73 29.75
CA TYR A 200 -2.24 -17.89 29.20
C TYR A 200 -3.74 -17.62 29.30
N ILE A 201 -4.36 -17.28 28.16
CA ILE A 201 -5.71 -16.71 28.10
C ILE A 201 -6.63 -17.62 27.30
N GLY A 202 -7.63 -18.20 27.96
CA GLY A 202 -8.52 -19.18 27.35
C GLY A 202 -8.64 -20.44 28.19
N GLN A 203 -9.20 -21.49 27.60
CA GLN A 203 -9.44 -22.76 28.29
C GLN A 203 -8.33 -23.76 27.99
N TYR A 204 -7.34 -23.83 28.88
CA TYR A 204 -6.15 -24.63 28.71
C TYR A 204 -5.91 -25.58 29.88
N THR A 205 -5.19 -26.65 29.56
CA THR A 205 -4.33 -27.33 30.52
C THR A 205 -2.88 -26.94 30.21
N VAL A 206 -2.17 -26.41 31.19
CA VAL A 206 -0.77 -26.00 31.06
C VAL A 206 0.07 -26.78 32.06
N ASP A 207 1.18 -27.34 31.60
CA ASP A 207 2.19 -27.93 32.48
C ASP A 207 3.00 -26.79 33.14
N TYR A 208 3.02 -26.75 34.47
CA TYR A 208 3.58 -25.64 35.24
C TYR A 208 5.09 -25.46 35.09
N ASN A 209 5.81 -26.59 35.02
CA ASN A 209 7.26 -26.59 35.00
C ASN A 209 7.80 -26.23 33.60
N SER A 210 7.15 -26.70 32.54
CA SER A 210 7.55 -26.41 31.15
C SER A 210 6.85 -25.20 30.54
N GLY A 211 5.74 -24.72 31.12
CA GLY A 211 4.88 -23.69 30.54
C GLY A 211 4.15 -24.13 29.26
N ARG A 212 4.19 -25.43 28.92
CA ARG A 212 3.62 -25.95 27.68
C ARG A 212 2.11 -26.15 27.81
N VAL A 213 1.35 -25.62 26.88
CA VAL A 213 -0.07 -25.97 26.72
C VAL A 213 -0.15 -27.44 26.30
N THR A 214 -0.69 -28.30 27.17
CA THR A 214 -0.80 -29.75 26.93
C THR A 214 -2.16 -30.13 26.37
N LYS A 215 -3.20 -29.32 26.64
CA LYS A 215 -4.54 -29.46 26.07
C LYS A 215 -5.16 -28.08 25.85
N ASN A 216 -5.79 -27.90 24.70
CA ASN A 216 -6.73 -26.81 24.44
C ASN A 216 -8.14 -27.39 24.54
N HIS A 217 -8.95 -26.88 25.46
CA HIS A 217 -10.33 -27.32 25.61
C HIS A 217 -11.17 -26.51 24.63
N ASN A 218 -11.83 -27.18 23.69
CA ASN A 218 -12.60 -26.51 22.64
C ASN A 218 -13.59 -25.51 23.24
N HIS A 219 -13.48 -24.26 22.82
CA HIS A 219 -14.45 -23.24 23.14
C HIS A 219 -15.65 -23.40 22.20
N SER A 220 -16.62 -24.20 22.63
CA SER A 220 -17.93 -24.26 21.99
C SER A 220 -18.77 -23.10 22.54
N ILE A 221 -19.06 -22.12 21.69
CA ILE A 221 -20.01 -21.06 22.03
C ILE A 221 -21.39 -21.53 21.57
N ASP A 222 -22.26 -21.80 22.55
CA ASP A 222 -23.68 -22.04 22.29
C ASP A 222 -24.39 -20.68 22.16
N LEU A 223 -24.72 -20.30 20.93
CA LEU A 223 -25.49 -19.08 20.66
C LEU A 223 -26.97 -19.36 20.94
N LEU A 224 -27.35 -19.36 22.21
CA LEU A 224 -28.75 -19.20 22.62
C LEU A 224 -29.17 -17.73 22.43
N MET A 225 -29.12 -17.21 21.20
CA MET A 225 -29.53 -15.83 20.92
C MET A 225 -30.99 -15.78 20.45
N HIS A 226 -31.83 -15.02 21.15
CA HIS A 226 -33.09 -14.53 20.60
C HIS A 226 -32.81 -13.21 19.87
N GLY A 227 -32.85 -13.22 18.54
CA GLY A 227 -32.86 -12.00 17.71
C GLY A 227 -31.52 -11.58 17.10
N PHE A 228 -31.63 -10.86 15.98
CA PHE A 228 -30.63 -10.40 14.99
C PHE A 228 -29.41 -9.60 15.53
N ILE A 229 -28.66 -10.09 16.51
CA ILE A 229 -27.48 -9.40 17.06
C ILE A 229 -26.19 -10.00 16.46
N ARG A 230 -25.22 -9.12 16.15
CA ARG A 230 -23.92 -9.45 15.55
C ARG A 230 -23.17 -10.51 16.39
N LEU A 231 -22.51 -11.44 15.69
CA LEU A 231 -21.57 -12.41 16.26
C LEU A 231 -20.37 -11.68 16.90
N ASP A 232 -20.39 -11.46 18.20
CA ASP A 232 -19.20 -11.01 18.94
C ASP A 232 -18.28 -12.20 19.19
N ILE A 233 -17.22 -12.30 18.37
CA ILE A 233 -16.16 -13.30 18.55
C ILE A 233 -15.42 -12.98 19.86
N PRO A 234 -15.20 -13.97 20.75
CA PRO A 234 -14.46 -13.73 21.98
C PRO A 234 -13.07 -13.16 21.70
N LYS A 235 -12.78 -12.04 22.35
CA LYS A 235 -11.51 -11.34 22.26
C LYS A 235 -11.00 -10.93 23.64
N VAL A 236 -9.69 -10.87 23.78
CA VAL A 236 -9.02 -10.25 24.91
C VAL A 236 -8.40 -8.93 24.47
N ASN A 237 -8.73 -7.86 25.21
CA ASN A 237 -8.15 -6.55 25.01
C ASN A 237 -7.03 -6.35 26.04
N ILE A 238 -5.82 -6.13 25.55
CA ILE A 238 -4.61 -5.88 26.34
C ILE A 238 -4.39 -4.37 26.41
N LYS A 239 -4.52 -3.82 27.63
CA LYS A 239 -4.38 -2.40 27.96
C LYS A 239 -3.27 -2.18 28.98
N GLY A 240 -2.71 -0.96 29.01
CA GLY A 240 -1.77 -0.53 30.05
C GLY A 240 -0.29 -0.66 29.65
N VAL A 241 0.58 -0.75 30.65
CA VAL A 241 2.05 -0.76 30.49
C VAL A 241 2.63 -2.06 31.05
N TYR A 242 3.46 -2.72 30.26
CA TYR A 242 4.12 -3.98 30.61
C TYR A 242 5.62 -3.82 30.47
N LYS A 243 6.34 -4.07 31.56
CA LYS A 243 7.79 -3.95 31.68
C LYS A 243 8.39 -5.23 32.22
N SER A 244 9.13 -5.93 31.37
CA SER A 244 9.80 -7.19 31.69
C SER A 244 10.85 -7.47 30.62
N ALA A 245 11.82 -8.34 30.88
CA ALA A 245 12.75 -8.75 29.84
C ALA A 245 12.05 -9.62 28.77
N GLY A 246 11.16 -10.53 29.16
CA GLY A 246 10.32 -11.30 28.22
C GLY A 246 8.83 -10.97 28.35
N PHE A 247 8.09 -11.00 27.25
CA PHE A 247 6.62 -10.92 27.25
C PHE A 247 6.03 -11.99 26.34
N SER A 248 5.05 -12.75 26.82
CA SER A 248 4.35 -13.73 26.00
C SER A 248 2.84 -13.78 26.25
N ILE A 249 2.09 -14.00 25.16
CA ILE A 249 0.65 -14.29 25.19
C ILE A 249 0.42 -15.59 24.44
N ALA A 250 -0.24 -16.54 25.08
CA ALA A 250 -0.84 -17.71 24.45
C ALA A 250 -2.36 -17.64 24.65
N SER A 251 -3.11 -17.39 23.57
CA SER A 251 -4.55 -17.14 23.62
C SER A 251 -5.36 -18.07 22.74
N SER A 252 -6.51 -18.55 23.21
CA SER A 252 -7.48 -19.29 22.39
C SER A 252 -8.56 -18.35 21.83
N LEU A 253 -8.49 -17.08 22.21
CA LEU A 253 -9.36 -15.99 21.83
C LEU A 253 -8.61 -15.05 20.88
N GLU A 254 -9.33 -14.15 20.20
CA GLU A 254 -8.68 -13.06 19.47
C GLU A 254 -7.90 -12.16 20.44
N VAL A 255 -6.74 -11.66 20.03
CA VAL A 255 -5.92 -10.75 20.85
C VAL A 255 -5.94 -9.36 20.22
N GLU A 256 -6.37 -8.36 20.98
CA GLU A 256 -6.33 -6.96 20.60
C GLU A 256 -5.41 -6.21 21.58
N ILE A 257 -4.31 -5.66 21.07
CA ILE A 257 -3.47 -4.73 21.82
C ILE A 257 -4.02 -3.34 21.54
N ASP A 258 -4.65 -2.75 22.54
CA ASP A 258 -5.37 -1.49 22.38
C ASP A 258 -4.41 -0.32 22.15
N ASN A 259 -4.96 0.78 21.63
CA ASN A 259 -4.24 2.03 21.50
C ASN A 259 -3.80 2.54 22.89
N GLY A 260 -2.59 3.09 22.97
CA GLY A 260 -1.98 3.54 24.23
C GLY A 260 -1.27 2.43 25.03
N THR A 261 -1.49 1.15 24.71
CA THR A 261 -0.78 0.04 25.35
C THR A 261 0.69 0.05 24.99
N LYS A 262 1.56 -0.18 25.98
CA LYS A 262 3.02 -0.27 25.81
C LYS A 262 3.53 -1.60 26.35
N ILE A 263 3.95 -2.47 25.44
CA ILE A 263 4.70 -3.69 25.76
C ILE A 263 6.17 -3.36 25.51
N ASN A 264 6.94 -3.22 26.58
CA ASN A 264 8.33 -2.79 26.49
C ASN A 264 9.27 -3.81 27.14
N THR A 265 10.11 -4.43 26.31
CA THR A 265 11.20 -5.28 26.78
C THR A 265 12.59 -4.68 26.53
N LEU A 266 12.66 -3.38 26.19
CA LEU A 266 13.92 -2.64 26.04
C LEU A 266 14.50 -2.32 27.42
N THR A 267 15.74 -2.72 27.68
CA THR A 267 16.42 -2.43 28.95
C THR A 267 17.92 -2.21 28.74
N GLU A 268 18.56 -1.41 29.61
CA GLU A 268 20.00 -1.11 29.48
C GLU A 268 20.89 -2.28 29.92
N ALA A 269 20.36 -3.16 30.77
CA ALA A 269 21.04 -4.32 31.28
C ALA A 269 20.03 -5.42 31.64
N LEU A 270 20.49 -6.67 31.63
CA LEU A 270 19.70 -7.82 32.08
C LEU A 270 20.22 -8.33 33.41
N SER A 271 19.31 -8.67 34.32
CA SER A 271 19.64 -9.33 35.58
C SER A 271 19.67 -10.85 35.41
N SER A 272 20.72 -11.49 35.89
CA SER A 272 20.78 -12.95 36.01
C SER A 272 20.59 -13.36 37.47
N SER A 273 20.02 -14.54 37.69
CA SER A 273 19.80 -15.06 39.04
C SER A 273 20.20 -16.53 39.13
N ASN A 274 20.74 -16.94 40.27
CA ASN A 274 21.03 -18.35 40.51
C ASN A 274 19.72 -19.07 40.84
N SER A 275 19.37 -20.05 40.01
CA SER A 275 18.33 -21.03 40.30
C SER A 275 18.99 -22.33 40.78
N GLY A 276 18.21 -23.22 41.41
CA GLY A 276 18.71 -24.56 41.81
C GLY A 276 19.27 -25.39 40.65
N ASP A 277 18.88 -25.06 39.41
CA ASP A 277 19.30 -25.71 38.17
C ASP A 277 20.45 -24.96 37.45
N GLY A 278 20.99 -23.89 38.04
CA GLY A 278 22.07 -23.07 37.47
C GLY A 278 21.71 -21.59 37.28
N ILE A 279 22.54 -20.85 36.55
CA ILE A 279 22.34 -19.42 36.27
C ILE A 279 21.18 -19.24 35.29
N TYR A 280 20.14 -18.53 35.71
CA TYR A 280 19.04 -18.09 34.87
C TYR A 280 19.35 -16.72 34.28
N VAL A 281 19.28 -16.61 32.95
CA VAL A 281 19.38 -15.35 32.21
C VAL A 281 18.06 -15.17 31.45
N PRO A 282 17.33 -14.07 31.65
CA PRO A 282 16.08 -13.85 30.93
C PRO A 282 16.34 -13.70 29.43
N SER A 283 15.43 -14.25 28.61
CA SER A 283 15.47 -14.00 27.17
C SER A 283 14.60 -12.81 26.83
N GLU A 284 15.21 -11.81 26.23
CA GLU A 284 14.47 -10.69 25.67
C GLU A 284 13.56 -11.11 24.53
N GLY A 285 12.37 -10.53 24.45
CA GLY A 285 11.47 -10.77 23.35
C GLY A 285 9.99 -10.65 23.68
N VAL A 286 9.20 -10.42 22.64
CA VAL A 286 7.75 -10.47 22.67
C VAL A 286 7.28 -11.64 21.81
N SER A 287 6.40 -12.50 22.34
CA SER A 287 5.80 -13.61 21.61
C SER A 287 4.29 -13.60 21.78
N ILE A 288 3.54 -13.44 20.69
CA ILE A 288 2.08 -13.45 20.71
C ILE A 288 1.60 -14.60 19.85
N THR A 289 0.89 -15.54 20.46
CA THR A 289 0.41 -16.73 19.78
C THR A 289 -1.08 -16.91 20.02
N THR A 290 -1.85 -17.04 18.95
CA THR A 290 -3.23 -17.56 19.03
C THR A 290 -3.24 -19.03 18.65
N VAL A 291 -3.84 -19.88 19.48
CA VAL A 291 -3.89 -21.34 19.27
C VAL A 291 -5.33 -21.87 19.28
N GLY A 292 -5.59 -22.81 18.38
CA GLY A 292 -6.88 -23.48 18.24
C GLY A 292 -7.90 -22.71 17.40
N ASP A 293 -9.08 -23.29 17.33
CA ASP A 293 -10.21 -22.85 16.54
C ASP A 293 -11.40 -22.58 17.47
N ILE A 294 -12.12 -21.48 17.23
CA ILE A 294 -13.36 -21.17 17.96
C ILE A 294 -14.51 -21.83 17.20
N THR A 295 -15.22 -22.75 17.86
CA THR A 295 -16.38 -23.41 17.27
C THR A 295 -17.65 -22.72 17.74
N VAL A 296 -18.39 -22.15 16.80
CA VAL A 296 -19.65 -21.46 17.03
C VAL A 296 -20.78 -22.34 16.50
N ILE A 297 -21.78 -22.64 17.32
CA ILE A 297 -22.97 -23.39 16.88
C ILE A 297 -24.18 -22.48 16.96
N ASP A 298 -24.82 -22.25 15.81
CA ASP A 298 -26.04 -21.44 15.71
C ASP A 298 -27.28 -22.32 15.90
N TYR A 299 -28.01 -22.07 16.99
CA TYR A 299 -29.32 -22.67 17.29
C TYR A 299 -30.47 -21.67 17.17
N SER A 300 -30.17 -20.39 16.88
CA SER A 300 -31.08 -19.26 17.07
C SER A 300 -32.11 -19.07 15.96
N ASP A 301 -31.76 -19.38 14.71
CA ASP A 301 -32.64 -19.20 13.56
C ASP A 301 -33.21 -20.55 13.05
N PRO A 302 -34.53 -20.81 13.22
CA PRO A 302 -35.16 -22.02 12.70
C PRO A 302 -35.16 -22.12 11.17
N PHE A 303 -34.88 -21.04 10.44
CA PHE A 303 -34.86 -20.97 8.98
C PHE A 303 -33.45 -20.82 8.36
N SER A 304 -32.40 -20.67 9.18
CA SER A 304 -31.02 -20.58 8.67
C SER A 304 -30.55 -21.93 8.10
N PRO A 305 -29.99 -21.98 6.89
CA PRO A 305 -29.40 -23.20 6.32
C PRO A 305 -28.17 -23.71 7.11
N HIS A 306 -27.69 -22.92 8.08
CA HIS A 306 -26.57 -23.24 8.97
C HIS A 306 -26.99 -23.74 10.36
N ARG A 307 -28.29 -23.94 10.61
CA ARG A 307 -28.79 -24.42 11.91
C ARG A 307 -28.08 -25.70 12.35
N GLY A 308 -27.51 -25.68 13.55
CA GLY A 308 -26.79 -26.81 14.14
C GLY A 308 -25.48 -27.19 13.43
N ARG A 309 -25.01 -26.40 12.45
CA ARG A 309 -23.69 -26.62 11.82
C ARG A 309 -22.63 -25.83 12.60
N PRO A 310 -21.53 -26.48 13.03
CA PRO A 310 -20.42 -25.78 13.65
C PRO A 310 -19.73 -24.88 12.61
N MET A 311 -19.66 -23.58 12.91
CA MET A 311 -18.82 -22.61 12.21
C MET A 311 -17.48 -22.52 12.94
N VAL A 312 -16.38 -22.68 12.20
CA VAL A 312 -15.03 -22.55 12.75
C VAL A 312 -14.49 -21.16 12.44
N ILE A 313 -14.07 -20.44 13.49
CA ILE A 313 -13.44 -19.12 13.40
C ILE A 313 -11.99 -19.25 13.86
N ASN A 314 -11.04 -18.78 13.05
CA ASN A 314 -9.64 -18.73 13.43
C ASN A 314 -9.33 -17.41 14.15
N PRO A 315 -8.81 -17.43 15.40
CA PRO A 315 -8.56 -16.23 16.18
C PRO A 315 -7.44 -15.39 15.55
N ARG A 316 -7.68 -14.09 15.40
CA ARG A 316 -6.76 -13.09 14.85
C ARG A 316 -5.99 -12.32 15.93
N VAL A 317 -4.94 -11.61 15.51
CA VAL A 317 -4.20 -10.66 16.35
C VAL A 317 -4.26 -9.27 15.74
N THR A 318 -4.64 -8.27 16.53
CA THR A 318 -4.62 -6.85 16.13
C THR A 318 -3.72 -6.07 17.09
N ASN A 319 -2.71 -5.38 16.56
CA ASN A 319 -1.89 -4.44 17.31
C ASN A 319 -2.28 -3.00 16.98
N SER A 320 -2.73 -2.22 17.95
CA SER A 320 -2.90 -0.77 17.85
C SER A 320 -2.03 0.00 18.85
N GLY A 321 -1.23 -0.70 19.66
CA GLY A 321 -0.33 -0.13 20.67
C GLY A 321 1.12 -0.07 20.22
N SER A 322 2.05 -0.05 21.17
CA SER A 322 3.50 -0.09 20.93
C SER A 322 4.11 -1.39 21.49
N ILE A 323 4.80 -2.13 20.62
CA ILE A 323 5.55 -3.34 20.96
C ILE A 323 7.03 -3.07 20.69
N MET A 324 7.86 -3.13 21.73
CA MET A 324 9.27 -2.76 21.65
C MET A 324 10.15 -3.84 22.28
N SER A 325 11.20 -4.27 21.56
CA SER A 325 12.09 -5.36 22.02
C SER A 325 13.45 -5.35 21.32
N ASP A 326 14.55 -5.34 22.07
CA ASP A 326 15.90 -5.31 21.48
C ASP A 326 16.22 -6.56 20.66
N LYS A 327 15.61 -7.70 21.02
CA LYS A 327 15.93 -9.00 20.42
C LYS A 327 14.92 -9.42 19.36
N LYS A 328 13.67 -9.69 19.75
CA LYS A 328 12.65 -10.21 18.82
C LYS A 328 11.21 -9.84 19.18
N VAL A 329 10.37 -9.72 18.16
CA VAL A 329 8.90 -9.73 18.23
C VAL A 329 8.42 -10.84 17.31
N GLU A 330 7.67 -11.79 17.87
CA GLU A 330 7.15 -12.95 17.15
C GLU A 330 5.63 -12.98 17.30
N VAL A 331 4.92 -13.02 16.18
CA VAL A 331 3.46 -13.15 16.14
C VAL A 331 3.10 -14.37 15.31
N VAL A 332 2.40 -15.31 15.92
CA VAL A 332 1.93 -16.54 15.27
C VAL A 332 0.42 -16.65 15.45
N THR A 333 -0.33 -16.61 14.35
CA THR A 333 -1.79 -16.61 14.42
C THR A 333 -2.43 -17.50 13.36
N ALA A 334 -3.44 -18.26 13.78
CA ALA A 334 -4.26 -19.07 12.89
C ALA A 334 -5.19 -18.21 12.00
N GLY A 335 -5.44 -16.95 12.38
CA GLY A 335 -6.22 -15.99 11.62
C GLY A 335 -5.34 -15.02 10.82
N SER A 336 -5.72 -13.74 10.82
CA SER A 336 -4.92 -12.64 10.29
C SER A 336 -4.13 -11.94 11.40
N PHE A 337 -3.04 -11.27 11.01
CA PHE A 337 -2.36 -10.30 11.86
C PHE A 337 -2.50 -8.90 11.27
N THR A 338 -3.00 -7.95 12.07
CA THR A 338 -3.13 -6.55 11.66
C THR A 338 -2.29 -5.66 12.58
N ASN A 339 -1.34 -4.92 12.00
CA ASN A 339 -0.58 -3.89 12.71
C ASN A 339 -1.11 -2.50 12.33
N ASN A 340 -1.69 -1.78 13.27
CA ASN A 340 -2.06 -0.37 13.17
C ASN A 340 -1.18 0.53 14.07
N GLY A 341 -0.38 -0.07 14.95
CA GLY A 341 0.46 0.60 15.93
C GLY A 341 1.94 0.64 15.53
N LEU A 342 2.82 0.60 16.53
CA LEU A 342 4.27 0.55 16.37
C LEU A 342 4.82 -0.82 16.76
N ILE A 343 5.68 -1.38 15.92
CA ILE A 343 6.57 -2.49 16.26
C ILE A 343 8.00 -2.04 16.03
N LEU A 344 8.80 -2.05 17.09
CA LEU A 344 10.23 -1.77 17.06
C LEU A 344 10.98 -3.00 17.59
N SER A 345 11.82 -3.63 16.76
CA SER A 345 12.56 -4.81 17.23
C SER A 345 13.91 -5.11 16.59
N GLY A 346 14.72 -5.97 17.21
CA GLY A 346 15.87 -6.57 16.53
C GLY A 346 15.44 -7.44 15.34
N LYS A 347 14.57 -8.43 15.60
CA LYS A 347 13.90 -9.26 14.58
C LYS A 347 12.38 -9.17 14.73
N ALA A 348 11.63 -9.04 13.63
CA ALA A 348 10.18 -9.22 13.59
C ALA A 348 9.82 -10.45 12.77
N SER A 349 9.12 -11.42 13.36
CA SER A 349 8.63 -12.63 12.70
C SER A 349 7.10 -12.66 12.76
N LEU A 350 6.45 -12.47 11.63
CA LEU A 350 5.00 -12.29 11.52
C LEU A 350 4.40 -13.43 10.68
N PHE A 351 3.78 -14.39 11.35
CA PHE A 351 3.23 -15.60 10.75
C PHE A 351 1.71 -15.64 10.93
N ALA A 352 0.97 -15.48 9.84
CA ALA A 352 -0.48 -15.39 9.88
C ALA A 352 -1.12 -16.14 8.72
N ARG A 353 -1.91 -17.19 9.02
CA ARG A 353 -2.51 -18.07 8.00
C ARG A 353 -3.30 -17.30 6.94
N HIS A 354 -4.10 -16.30 7.33
CA HIS A 354 -4.92 -15.53 6.40
C HIS A 354 -4.22 -14.29 5.84
N GLY A 355 -3.09 -13.89 6.41
CA GLY A 355 -2.28 -12.77 5.93
C GLY A 355 -1.90 -11.75 7.00
N VAL A 356 -0.92 -10.93 6.64
CA VAL A 356 -0.35 -9.85 7.46
C VAL A 356 -0.71 -8.50 6.83
N PHE A 357 -1.36 -7.64 7.62
CA PHE A 357 -1.84 -6.33 7.20
C PHE A 357 -1.13 -5.25 8.00
N ASN A 358 -0.19 -4.54 7.39
CA ASN A 358 0.54 -3.43 8.01
C ASN A 358 -0.07 -2.09 7.61
N ASN A 359 -0.73 -1.44 8.57
CA ASN A 359 -1.26 -0.08 8.52
C ASN A 359 -0.60 0.84 9.56
N GLY A 360 0.46 0.37 10.22
CA GLY A 360 1.23 1.08 11.23
C GLY A 360 2.71 1.09 10.90
N GLU A 361 3.54 1.45 11.88
CA GLU A 361 4.99 1.51 11.74
C GLU A 361 5.61 0.15 12.10
N LEU A 362 6.47 -0.36 11.23
CA LEU A 362 7.22 -1.60 11.45
C LEU A 362 8.71 -1.33 11.19
N GLU A 363 9.49 -1.36 12.27
CA GLU A 363 10.93 -1.12 12.24
C GLU A 363 11.66 -2.28 12.91
N ALA A 364 12.50 -2.99 12.15
CA ALA A 364 13.38 -4.00 12.72
C ALA A 364 14.65 -4.19 11.91
N HIS A 365 15.71 -4.79 12.47
CA HIS A 365 16.89 -5.12 11.67
C HIS A 365 16.60 -6.23 10.65
N HIS A 366 15.76 -7.21 11.01
CA HIS A 366 15.30 -8.26 10.10
C HIS A 366 13.80 -8.49 10.26
N ILE A 367 13.07 -8.49 9.15
CA ILE A 367 11.62 -8.72 9.11
C ILE A 367 11.34 -9.94 8.24
N GLU A 368 10.62 -10.89 8.83
CA GLU A 368 10.16 -12.11 8.18
C GLU A 368 8.63 -12.18 8.26
N VAL A 369 7.99 -12.29 7.11
CA VAL A 369 6.54 -12.41 6.99
C VAL A 369 6.21 -13.68 6.23
N ALA A 370 5.33 -14.52 6.80
CA ALA A 370 4.74 -15.61 6.04
C ALA A 370 3.24 -15.80 6.31
N GLY A 371 2.50 -16.16 5.26
CA GLY A 371 1.04 -16.28 5.39
C GLY A 371 0.26 -16.36 4.09
N GLY A 372 -1.03 -16.04 4.19
CA GLY A 372 -1.94 -16.02 3.04
C GLY A 372 -1.66 -14.88 2.06
N GLU A 373 -1.43 -13.67 2.57
CA GLU A 373 -1.13 -12.44 1.81
C GLU A 373 -0.36 -11.44 2.67
N PHE A 374 0.24 -10.43 2.03
CA PHE A 374 0.89 -9.31 2.71
C PHE A 374 0.43 -7.99 2.14
N ASN A 375 -0.12 -7.12 2.98
CA ASN A 375 -0.61 -5.81 2.57
C ASN A 375 0.05 -4.72 3.40
N ASN A 376 0.72 -3.78 2.74
CA ASN A 376 1.38 -2.66 3.39
C ASN A 376 0.80 -1.32 2.94
N THR A 377 0.41 -0.49 3.91
CA THR A 377 -0.07 0.89 3.70
C THR A 377 0.70 1.95 4.48
N LYS A 378 1.76 1.55 5.20
CA LYS A 378 2.61 2.43 6.01
C LYS A 378 4.10 2.08 5.88
N ASN A 379 4.94 2.59 6.78
CA ASN A 379 6.37 2.38 6.68
C ASN A 379 6.79 0.99 7.18
N VAL A 380 7.69 0.40 6.42
CA VAL A 380 8.49 -0.77 6.80
C VAL A 380 9.96 -0.38 6.63
N ASN A 381 10.70 -0.30 7.73
CA ASN A 381 12.12 0.03 7.72
C ASN A 381 12.90 -1.16 8.26
N THR A 382 13.83 -1.70 7.47
CA THR A 382 14.66 -2.84 7.89
C THR A 382 16.00 -2.91 7.19
N ASN A 383 16.90 -3.78 7.64
CA ASN A 383 18.07 -4.16 6.84
C ASN A 383 17.69 -5.29 5.87
N GLU A 384 16.86 -6.23 6.31
CA GLU A 384 16.39 -7.35 5.49
C GLU A 384 14.87 -7.55 5.64
N LEU A 385 14.17 -7.64 4.51
CA LEU A 385 12.75 -7.96 4.44
C LEU A 385 12.55 -9.22 3.61
N VAL A 386 11.96 -10.26 4.21
CA VAL A 386 11.55 -11.47 3.53
C VAL A 386 10.04 -11.63 3.70
N VAL A 387 9.31 -11.67 2.58
CA VAL A 387 7.87 -11.90 2.55
C VAL A 387 7.58 -13.11 1.66
N GLU A 388 7.08 -14.18 2.27
CA GLU A 388 6.66 -15.39 1.57
C GLU A 388 5.15 -15.63 1.77
N THR A 389 4.36 -15.51 0.71
CA THR A 389 2.90 -15.65 0.79
C THR A 389 2.35 -16.68 -0.18
N GLU A 390 1.20 -17.25 0.14
CA GLU A 390 0.49 -18.09 -0.82
C GLU A 390 -0.13 -17.25 -1.96
N ARG A 391 -0.75 -16.11 -1.62
CA ARG A 391 -1.41 -15.18 -2.53
C ARG A 391 -0.64 -13.85 -2.59
N ASP A 392 -1.34 -12.74 -2.78
CA ASP A 392 -0.76 -11.49 -3.23
C ASP A 392 0.10 -10.78 -2.17
N ILE A 393 1.10 -10.05 -2.64
CA ILE A 393 1.94 -9.12 -1.86
C ILE A 393 1.66 -7.74 -2.44
N VAL A 394 1.07 -6.84 -1.65
CA VAL A 394 0.64 -5.51 -2.12
C VAL A 394 1.20 -4.41 -1.23
N ASN A 395 1.90 -3.45 -1.85
CA ASN A 395 2.28 -2.18 -1.24
C ASN A 395 1.48 -1.04 -1.89
N ALA A 396 0.69 -0.30 -1.12
CA ALA A 396 -0.25 0.69 -1.66
C ALA A 396 -0.60 1.78 -0.66
N TYR A 397 -1.33 2.80 -1.08
CA TYR A 397 -2.01 3.78 -0.21
C TYR A 397 -1.13 4.47 0.86
N GLY A 398 0.05 4.94 0.48
CA GLY A 398 1.03 5.54 1.41
C GLY A 398 2.07 4.56 1.92
N GLY A 399 2.03 3.29 1.48
CA GLY A 399 2.99 2.25 1.84
C GLY A 399 4.41 2.57 1.36
N VAL A 400 5.36 2.55 2.29
CA VAL A 400 6.78 2.77 2.00
C VAL A 400 7.62 1.65 2.60
N ILE A 401 8.41 0.97 1.79
CA ILE A 401 9.34 -0.07 2.21
C ILE A 401 10.76 0.45 1.95
N ARG A 402 11.57 0.51 3.00
CA ARG A 402 13.00 0.84 2.94
C ARG A 402 13.79 -0.32 3.53
N SER A 403 14.64 -0.93 2.72
CA SER A 403 15.46 -2.05 3.16
C SER A 403 16.86 -2.04 2.52
N HIS A 404 17.84 -2.74 3.07
CA HIS A 404 19.04 -3.06 2.28
C HIS A 404 18.73 -4.21 1.30
N SER A 405 18.00 -5.23 1.74
CA SER A 405 17.60 -6.39 0.95
C SER A 405 16.10 -6.66 1.05
N VAL A 406 15.42 -6.90 -0.06
CA VAL A 406 13.99 -7.26 -0.12
C VAL A 406 13.80 -8.52 -0.96
N THR A 407 13.09 -9.50 -0.39
CA THR A 407 12.64 -10.70 -1.10
C THR A 407 11.14 -10.78 -1.02
N PHE A 408 10.47 -10.69 -2.17
CA PHE A 408 9.04 -10.92 -2.31
C PHE A 408 8.80 -12.23 -3.05
N LYS A 409 8.11 -13.17 -2.40
CA LYS A 409 7.77 -14.47 -2.99
C LYS A 409 6.31 -14.78 -2.79
N SER A 410 5.54 -14.74 -3.87
CA SER A 410 4.15 -15.16 -3.91
C SER A 410 4.05 -16.48 -4.67
N LEU A 411 3.56 -17.54 -4.02
CA LEU A 411 3.51 -18.88 -4.63
C LEU A 411 2.44 -18.99 -5.72
N LYS A 412 1.28 -18.35 -5.55
CA LYS A 412 0.13 -18.46 -6.45
C LYS A 412 -0.48 -17.11 -6.84
N GLY A 413 0.02 -16.01 -6.28
CA GLY A 413 -0.49 -14.66 -6.48
C GLY A 413 0.49 -13.76 -7.24
N ILE A 414 0.24 -12.46 -7.13
CA ILE A 414 1.03 -11.39 -7.76
C ILE A 414 1.78 -10.56 -6.72
N VAL A 415 2.83 -9.87 -7.17
CA VAL A 415 3.49 -8.80 -6.39
C VAL A 415 3.11 -7.47 -7.01
N ALA A 416 2.46 -6.61 -6.23
CA ALA A 416 1.94 -5.33 -6.68
C ALA A 416 2.47 -4.15 -5.85
N ASN A 417 2.92 -3.10 -6.53
CA ASN A 417 3.26 -1.80 -5.97
C ASN A 417 2.37 -0.73 -6.61
N GLY A 418 1.53 -0.09 -5.79
CA GLY A 418 0.43 0.75 -6.26
C GLY A 418 -0.85 -0.06 -6.47
N VAL A 419 -1.83 0.53 -7.18
CA VAL A 419 -3.16 -0.07 -7.38
C VAL A 419 -3.64 0.14 -8.81
N ARG A 420 -4.43 -0.80 -9.33
CA ARG A 420 -5.00 -0.70 -10.69
C ARG A 420 -6.00 0.45 -10.81
N ARG A 421 -6.65 0.83 -9.71
CA ARG A 421 -7.68 1.87 -9.64
C ARG A 421 -7.67 2.53 -8.26
N SER A 422 -7.91 3.83 -8.22
CA SER A 422 -8.11 4.54 -6.95
C SER A 422 -9.28 3.93 -6.16
N GLY A 423 -9.05 3.60 -4.89
CA GLY A 423 -10.05 3.02 -4.00
C GLY A 423 -10.26 1.51 -4.10
N GLN A 424 -9.46 0.80 -4.91
CA GLN A 424 -9.42 -0.66 -4.98
C GLN A 424 -9.08 -1.31 -3.63
N SER A 425 -9.79 -2.37 -3.24
CA SER A 425 -9.41 -3.16 -2.08
C SER A 425 -8.10 -3.94 -2.33
N ILE A 426 -7.17 -3.86 -1.40
CA ILE A 426 -5.90 -4.61 -1.42
C ILE A 426 -5.99 -5.94 -0.65
N SER A 427 -7.07 -6.16 0.12
CA SER A 427 -7.30 -7.39 0.90
C SER A 427 -8.03 -8.50 0.13
N SER A 428 -8.17 -8.35 -1.18
CA SER A 428 -8.85 -9.30 -2.06
C SER A 428 -7.86 -9.76 -3.10
N SER A 429 -7.89 -11.04 -3.46
CA SER A 429 -6.97 -11.56 -4.47
C SER A 429 -7.22 -10.92 -5.84
N TRP A 430 -6.14 -10.53 -6.53
CA TRP A 430 -6.19 -9.91 -7.85
C TRP A 430 -5.98 -10.97 -8.94
N GLY A 431 -6.96 -11.10 -9.84
CA GLY A 431 -6.82 -11.93 -11.03
C GLY A 431 -5.76 -11.37 -12.00
N LEU A 432 -5.15 -12.25 -12.79
CA LEU A 432 -4.22 -11.84 -13.85
C LEU A 432 -4.91 -10.95 -14.88
N LEU A 433 -4.19 -9.96 -15.40
CA LEU A 433 -4.65 -9.12 -16.51
C LEU A 433 -4.35 -9.81 -17.85
N GLU A 434 -5.32 -9.74 -18.75
CA GLU A 434 -5.13 -10.10 -20.16
C GLU A 434 -4.51 -8.89 -20.89
N LEU A 435 -3.18 -8.91 -21.02
CA LEU A 435 -2.43 -7.85 -21.70
C LEU A 435 -2.28 -8.19 -23.19
N GLU A 436 -2.87 -7.33 -24.03
CA GLU A 436 -2.83 -7.42 -25.49
C GLU A 436 -2.07 -6.23 -26.11
N LYS A 437 -1.42 -6.49 -27.23
CA LYS A 437 -0.73 -5.50 -28.07
C LYS A 437 -1.73 -4.95 -29.08
N ASP A 438 -2.34 -3.81 -28.80
CA ASP A 438 -3.17 -3.11 -29.79
C ASP A 438 -2.64 -1.70 -30.05
N HIS A 439 -1.82 -1.59 -31.10
CA HIS A 439 -1.17 -0.34 -31.47
C HIS A 439 -2.06 0.60 -32.29
N GLU A 440 -3.22 0.12 -32.74
CA GLU A 440 -4.11 0.91 -33.60
C GLU A 440 -5.17 1.68 -32.80
N LYS A 441 -5.40 1.28 -31.54
CA LYS A 441 -6.37 1.96 -30.66
C LYS A 441 -5.87 3.31 -30.17
N LEU A 442 -6.76 4.31 -30.17
CA LEU A 442 -6.51 5.64 -29.61
C LEU A 442 -6.83 5.75 -28.10
N ASN A 443 -7.46 4.72 -27.53
CA ASN A 443 -7.74 4.57 -26.10
C ASN A 443 -6.80 3.51 -25.53
N GLN A 444 -5.81 3.94 -24.76
CA GLN A 444 -4.64 3.16 -24.34
C GLN A 444 -4.49 3.14 -22.81
N GLY A 445 -3.84 2.09 -22.33
CA GLY A 445 -3.50 1.88 -20.92
C GLY A 445 -4.49 1.02 -20.14
N ILE A 446 -4.01 0.46 -19.02
CA ILE A 446 -4.78 -0.46 -18.18
C ILE A 446 -6.10 0.09 -17.63
N TYR A 447 -6.29 1.41 -17.63
CA TYR A 447 -7.58 2.02 -17.30
C TYR A 447 -8.72 1.33 -18.07
N HIS A 448 -8.54 1.05 -19.36
CA HIS A 448 -9.59 0.46 -20.19
C HIS A 448 -9.80 -1.04 -19.97
N LEU A 449 -8.85 -1.73 -19.34
CA LEU A 449 -8.94 -3.15 -19.01
C LEU A 449 -9.71 -3.38 -17.71
N VAL A 450 -9.52 -2.48 -16.73
CA VAL A 450 -10.12 -2.60 -15.40
C VAL A 450 -11.45 -1.82 -15.38
N LYS A 451 -12.49 -2.41 -15.97
CA LYS A 451 -13.84 -1.82 -16.13
C LYS A 451 -14.80 -2.09 -14.97
N ASP A 452 -14.48 -3.01 -14.07
CA ASP A 452 -15.42 -3.43 -13.02
C ASP A 452 -15.68 -2.31 -12.00
N LYS A 453 -16.92 -2.29 -11.49
CA LYS A 453 -17.37 -1.41 -10.41
C LYS A 453 -16.61 -1.73 -9.13
N ILE A 454 -15.44 -1.12 -8.98
CA ILE A 454 -14.74 -1.11 -7.69
C ILE A 454 -15.57 -0.27 -6.74
N ASN A 455 -15.88 -0.83 -5.57
CA ASN A 455 -16.47 -0.08 -4.48
C ASN A 455 -15.47 0.99 -4.04
N TYR A 456 -15.63 2.21 -4.57
CA TYR A 456 -14.76 3.34 -4.28
C TYR A 456 -14.72 3.60 -2.78
N ARG A 457 -13.59 3.29 -2.14
CA ARG A 457 -13.18 3.98 -0.92
C ARG A 457 -12.34 5.17 -1.33
N ASN A 458 -12.71 6.36 -0.87
CA ASN A 458 -11.91 7.55 -1.09
C ASN A 458 -10.60 7.43 -0.28
N MET A 459 -9.53 6.98 -0.93
CA MET A 459 -8.19 6.92 -0.35
C MET A 459 -7.37 8.07 -0.93
N PRO A 460 -6.99 9.09 -0.13
CA PRO A 460 -6.40 10.32 -0.66
C PRO A 460 -4.94 10.13 -1.11
N ASP A 461 -4.21 9.20 -0.49
CA ASP A 461 -2.82 8.90 -0.83
C ASP A 461 -2.77 7.66 -1.72
N LEU A 462 -2.28 7.80 -2.96
CA LEU A 462 -2.11 6.71 -3.92
C LEU A 462 -0.64 6.28 -4.04
N SER A 463 0.24 6.82 -3.19
CA SER A 463 1.66 6.53 -3.25
C SER A 463 1.98 5.11 -2.80
N ALA A 464 3.05 4.56 -3.35
CA ALA A 464 3.56 3.23 -3.04
C ALA A 464 5.03 3.17 -3.41
N LYS A 465 5.91 3.10 -2.41
CA LYS A 465 7.36 3.22 -2.63
C LYS A 465 8.11 2.04 -2.05
N VAL A 466 8.98 1.43 -2.85
CA VAL A 466 9.93 0.41 -2.42
C VAL A 466 11.33 0.86 -2.81
N PHE A 467 12.20 0.98 -1.81
CA PHE A 467 13.60 1.33 -1.97
C PHE A 467 14.47 0.28 -1.31
N ALA A 468 15.40 -0.32 -2.06
CA ALA A 468 16.43 -1.16 -1.45
C ALA A 468 17.75 -1.20 -2.20
N SER A 469 18.81 -1.68 -1.58
CA SER A 469 20.05 -1.95 -2.32
C SER A 469 19.90 -3.18 -3.23
N ARG A 470 19.14 -4.18 -2.79
CA ARG A 470 18.86 -5.43 -3.51
C ARG A 470 17.38 -5.80 -3.42
N ILE A 471 16.73 -6.11 -4.54
CA ILE A 471 15.34 -6.57 -4.58
C ILE A 471 15.26 -7.84 -5.42
N SER A 472 14.58 -8.86 -4.91
CA SER A 472 14.23 -10.09 -5.62
C SER A 472 12.73 -10.34 -5.55
N VAL A 473 12.11 -10.58 -6.71
CA VAL A 473 10.68 -10.85 -6.85
C VAL A 473 10.46 -12.19 -7.54
N SER A 474 9.64 -13.05 -6.93
CA SER A 474 9.18 -14.33 -7.49
C SER A 474 7.65 -14.43 -7.35
N ALA A 475 6.90 -14.45 -8.45
CA ALA A 475 5.43 -14.48 -8.43
C ALA A 475 4.80 -14.97 -9.74
N LYS A 476 3.46 -15.03 -9.83
CA LYS A 476 2.79 -15.24 -11.12
C LYS A 476 2.91 -14.04 -12.06
N ALA A 477 2.83 -12.83 -11.51
CA ALA A 477 2.98 -11.59 -12.24
C ALA A 477 3.48 -10.47 -11.31
N PHE A 478 4.03 -9.42 -11.89
CA PHE A 478 4.46 -8.22 -11.19
C PHE A 478 3.78 -6.98 -11.76
N GLU A 479 3.24 -6.14 -10.89
CA GLU A 479 2.53 -4.91 -11.24
C GLU A 479 3.09 -3.71 -10.48
N ASN A 480 3.54 -2.68 -11.20
CA ASN A 480 3.94 -1.39 -10.65
C ASN A 480 3.11 -0.30 -11.31
N ILE A 481 2.07 0.19 -10.62
CA ILE A 481 0.99 0.96 -11.25
C ILE A 481 0.74 2.27 -10.50
N ASN A 482 0.87 3.38 -11.20
CA ASN A 482 0.41 4.69 -10.73
C ASN A 482 -0.93 5.06 -11.38
N PRO A 483 -2.06 5.01 -10.64
CA PRO A 483 -3.38 5.33 -11.18
C PRO A 483 -3.64 6.84 -11.34
N TYR A 484 -2.60 7.69 -11.25
CA TYR A 484 -2.73 9.13 -11.45
C TYR A 484 -3.00 9.46 -12.93
N SER A 485 -4.20 9.98 -13.19
CA SER A 485 -4.59 10.52 -14.49
C SER A 485 -5.26 11.90 -14.37
N LEU A 486 -5.30 12.61 -15.49
CA LEU A 486 -5.91 13.92 -15.67
C LEU A 486 -6.88 13.84 -16.86
N SER A 487 -8.03 14.52 -16.73
CA SER A 487 -9.02 14.65 -17.80
C SER A 487 -9.15 16.11 -18.21
N ARG A 488 -9.22 16.36 -19.52
CA ARG A 488 -9.28 17.71 -20.10
C ARG A 488 -10.49 18.53 -19.63
N GLY A 489 -11.59 17.90 -19.22
CA GLY A 489 -12.79 18.60 -18.74
C GLY A 489 -12.58 19.44 -17.47
N ALA A 490 -11.52 19.18 -16.70
CA ALA A 490 -11.24 19.89 -15.45
C ALA A 490 -10.20 21.03 -15.57
N ASN A 491 -9.41 21.07 -16.66
CA ASN A 491 -8.23 21.93 -16.78
C ASN A 491 -8.07 22.48 -18.22
N ASP A 492 -7.70 23.75 -18.38
CA ASP A 492 -7.36 24.29 -19.70
C ASP A 492 -6.00 23.73 -20.16
N TRP A 493 -6.01 22.93 -21.24
CA TRP A 493 -4.83 22.34 -21.88
C TRP A 493 -4.47 23.05 -23.19
N SER A 494 -4.93 24.28 -23.39
CA SER A 494 -4.68 25.07 -24.60
C SER A 494 -3.19 25.27 -24.93
N SER A 495 -2.32 25.34 -23.93
CA SER A 495 -0.88 25.59 -24.13
C SER A 495 0.03 24.43 -23.71
N SER A 496 -0.33 23.69 -22.68
CA SER A 496 0.41 22.52 -22.16
C SER A 496 -0.48 21.73 -21.19
N ILE A 497 -0.12 20.47 -20.96
CA ILE A 497 -0.72 19.67 -19.87
C ILE A 497 0.10 19.91 -18.60
N LYS A 498 -0.58 20.37 -17.54
CA LYS A 498 0.03 20.62 -16.23
C LYS A 498 -0.05 19.37 -15.36
N VAL A 499 1.09 18.72 -15.17
CA VAL A 499 1.23 17.46 -14.45
C VAL A 499 1.85 17.73 -13.08
N SER A 500 1.29 17.18 -12.02
CA SER A 500 1.90 17.25 -10.69
C SER A 500 3.11 16.31 -10.62
N SER A 501 4.28 16.87 -10.34
CA SER A 501 5.52 16.11 -10.19
C SER A 501 5.41 15.10 -9.03
N SER A 502 4.92 15.53 -7.87
CA SER A 502 4.74 14.66 -6.69
C SER A 502 3.80 13.49 -6.96
N ARG A 503 2.67 13.71 -7.65
CA ARG A 503 1.72 12.65 -8.03
C ARG A 503 2.27 11.75 -9.12
N SER A 504 3.03 12.28 -10.07
CA SER A 504 3.70 11.48 -11.10
C SER A 504 4.73 10.53 -10.49
N ASN A 505 5.41 10.95 -9.43
CA ASN A 505 6.46 10.20 -8.71
C ASN A 505 5.94 9.49 -7.45
N SER A 506 4.63 9.26 -7.35
CA SER A 506 4.04 8.64 -6.16
C SER A 506 4.28 7.14 -6.06
N VAL A 507 4.45 6.45 -7.19
CA VAL A 507 4.68 5.00 -7.24
C VAL A 507 6.08 4.71 -7.77
N ILE A 508 6.93 4.16 -6.90
CA ILE A 508 8.35 3.91 -7.18
C ILE A 508 8.72 2.51 -6.71
N PHE A 509 9.40 1.76 -7.57
CA PHE A 509 10.03 0.49 -7.25
C PHE A 509 11.49 0.56 -7.71
N GLN A 510 12.41 0.73 -6.75
CA GLN A 510 13.79 1.08 -7.05
C GLN A 510 14.78 0.24 -6.25
N ALA A 511 15.77 -0.30 -6.96
CA ALA A 511 16.96 -0.88 -6.36
C ALA A 511 18.22 -0.03 -6.61
N GLU A 512 19.25 -0.17 -5.77
CA GLU A 512 20.57 0.43 -6.03
C GLU A 512 21.43 -0.48 -6.91
N ASN A 513 21.68 -1.72 -6.45
CA ASN A 513 22.72 -2.60 -7.01
C ASN A 513 22.16 -3.84 -7.72
N ASN A 514 21.01 -4.35 -7.29
CA ASN A 514 20.43 -5.54 -7.90
C ASN A 514 18.90 -5.48 -7.85
N LEU A 515 18.28 -5.63 -9.01
CA LEU A 515 16.84 -5.75 -9.17
C LEU A 515 16.56 -7.02 -9.96
N GLU A 516 15.98 -8.03 -9.33
CA GLU A 516 15.63 -9.29 -9.98
C GLU A 516 14.11 -9.46 -9.94
N ILE A 517 13.49 -9.66 -11.11
CA ILE A 517 12.05 -9.96 -11.24
C ILE A 517 11.87 -11.20 -12.10
N ASP A 518 11.52 -12.31 -11.45
CA ASP A 518 11.19 -13.59 -12.08
C ASP A 518 9.71 -13.90 -11.88
N VAL A 519 8.92 -13.79 -12.94
CA VAL A 519 7.46 -13.96 -12.86
C VAL A 519 6.91 -14.76 -14.02
N GLU A 520 5.97 -15.67 -13.78
CA GLU A 520 5.48 -16.64 -14.78
C GLU A 520 4.79 -16.00 -16.01
N ASN A 521 4.07 -14.90 -15.82
CA ASN A 521 3.18 -14.34 -16.84
C ASN A 521 3.72 -13.01 -17.39
N TYR A 522 3.60 -11.93 -16.61
CA TYR A 522 3.96 -10.59 -17.07
C TYR A 522 4.57 -9.69 -16.00
N ILE A 523 5.32 -8.71 -16.49
CA ILE A 523 5.74 -7.51 -15.76
C ILE A 523 4.99 -6.33 -16.36
N LEU A 524 4.27 -5.57 -15.55
CA LEU A 524 3.55 -4.36 -15.95
C LEU A 524 4.07 -3.17 -15.14
N ASN A 525 4.65 -2.19 -15.82
CA ASN A 525 5.00 -0.88 -15.28
C ASN A 525 4.12 0.18 -15.96
N SER A 526 3.14 0.73 -15.24
CA SER A 526 2.12 1.62 -15.79
C SER A 526 2.14 2.99 -15.09
N SER A 527 2.58 4.04 -15.79
CA SER A 527 2.80 5.40 -15.25
C SER A 527 3.68 5.49 -13.98
N ALA A 528 4.39 4.41 -13.65
CA ALA A 528 5.20 4.29 -12.43
C ALA A 528 6.70 4.25 -12.74
N ILE A 529 7.53 4.38 -11.71
CA ILE A 529 8.99 4.28 -11.83
C ILE A 529 9.45 2.88 -11.43
N LEU A 530 10.13 2.20 -12.34
CA LEU A 530 10.85 0.96 -12.11
C LEU A 530 12.33 1.20 -12.44
N SER A 531 13.22 1.16 -11.44
CA SER A 531 14.58 1.63 -11.66
C SER A 531 15.68 0.88 -10.93
N LEU A 532 16.86 0.87 -11.56
CA LEU A 532 18.13 0.48 -10.95
C LEU A 532 19.05 1.70 -10.96
N SER A 533 19.39 2.21 -9.79
CA SER A 533 19.98 3.54 -9.61
C SER A 533 21.50 3.61 -9.57
N GLN A 534 22.21 2.49 -9.40
CA GLN A 534 23.68 2.42 -9.44
C GLN A 534 24.19 1.39 -10.45
N SER A 535 25.51 1.30 -10.57
CA SER A 535 26.16 0.25 -11.37
C SER A 535 25.86 -1.12 -10.75
N GLY A 536 24.98 -1.87 -11.40
CA GLY A 536 24.45 -3.14 -10.88
C GLY A 536 23.90 -4.05 -11.97
N THR A 537 23.00 -4.97 -11.61
CA THR A 537 22.21 -5.75 -12.59
C THR A 537 20.72 -5.57 -12.38
N PHE A 538 19.99 -5.41 -13.47
CA PHE A 538 18.54 -5.54 -13.52
C PHE A 538 18.21 -6.76 -14.37
N ASP A 539 17.78 -7.83 -13.71
CA ASP A 539 17.49 -9.12 -14.30
C ASP A 539 15.98 -9.32 -14.39
N ILE A 540 15.47 -9.50 -15.62
CA ILE A 540 14.05 -9.67 -15.94
C ILE A 540 13.83 -11.05 -16.56
N ASN A 541 12.91 -11.83 -15.98
CA ASN A 541 12.43 -13.09 -16.54
C ASN A 541 10.89 -13.14 -16.53
N ALA A 542 10.27 -12.88 -17.69
CA ALA A 542 8.82 -12.90 -17.89
C ALA A 542 8.45 -13.22 -19.35
N ASN A 543 7.22 -13.68 -19.62
CA ASN A 543 6.76 -13.88 -21.01
C ASN A 543 6.50 -12.54 -21.69
N LYS A 544 5.93 -11.58 -20.95
CA LYS A 544 5.60 -10.25 -21.45
C LYS A 544 6.06 -9.18 -20.49
N VAL A 545 6.66 -8.12 -21.01
CA VAL A 545 7.03 -6.90 -20.28
C VAL A 545 6.30 -5.73 -20.92
N PHE A 546 5.48 -5.03 -20.15
CA PHE A 546 4.78 -3.82 -20.57
C PHE A 546 5.27 -2.65 -19.76
N ASN A 547 5.81 -1.64 -20.44
CA ASN A 547 6.07 -0.32 -19.90
C ASN A 547 5.16 0.66 -20.61
N GLU A 548 4.09 1.12 -19.95
CA GLU A 548 2.99 1.83 -20.59
C GLU A 548 2.44 2.97 -19.73
N ARG A 549 1.52 3.75 -20.31
CA ARG A 549 0.71 4.71 -19.55
C ARG A 549 -0.48 4.02 -18.91
N TYR A 550 -0.89 4.56 -17.78
CA TYR A 550 -2.11 4.16 -17.07
C TYR A 550 -3.38 4.46 -17.86
N HIS A 551 -3.49 5.70 -18.36
CA HIS A 551 -4.64 6.20 -19.10
C HIS A 551 -4.20 7.24 -20.12
N LEU A 552 -4.36 6.93 -21.40
CA LEU A 552 -4.14 7.85 -22.52
C LEU A 552 -5.29 7.70 -23.50
N ASP A 553 -6.04 8.77 -23.70
CA ASP A 553 -7.10 8.81 -24.71
C ASP A 553 -6.84 9.96 -25.68
N VAL A 554 -6.88 9.65 -26.97
CA VAL A 554 -6.75 10.59 -28.07
C VAL A 554 -8.08 10.66 -28.82
N ASP A 555 -8.54 11.88 -29.07
CA ASP A 555 -9.77 12.19 -29.80
C ASP A 555 -9.41 13.07 -31.01
N THR A 556 -10.11 12.93 -32.12
CA THR A 556 -9.93 13.83 -33.28
C THR A 556 -11.05 14.84 -33.32
N ALA A 557 -10.67 16.12 -33.32
CA ALA A 557 -11.60 17.23 -33.38
C ALA A 557 -11.32 18.10 -34.60
N TYR A 558 -12.39 18.67 -35.15
CA TYR A 558 -12.24 19.67 -36.18
C TYR A 558 -11.71 20.98 -35.61
N TYR A 559 -10.67 21.50 -36.23
CA TYR A 559 -10.06 22.78 -35.94
C TYR A 559 -10.46 23.78 -37.02
N SER A 560 -10.80 25.00 -36.60
CA SER A 560 -11.05 26.14 -37.47
C SER A 560 -10.47 27.38 -36.80
N GLY A 561 -9.49 28.01 -37.44
CA GLY A 561 -8.76 29.17 -36.95
C GLY A 561 -8.27 30.04 -38.11
N PHE A 562 -7.45 31.06 -37.82
CA PHE A 562 -6.82 31.88 -38.85
C PHE A 562 -5.31 31.94 -38.64
N SER A 563 -4.55 31.90 -39.73
CA SER A 563 -3.12 32.17 -39.73
C SER A 563 -2.80 33.43 -40.51
N VAL A 564 -1.73 34.09 -40.08
CA VAL A 564 -1.19 35.29 -40.74
C VAL A 564 0.11 34.86 -41.38
N THR A 565 0.13 34.80 -42.72
CA THR A 565 1.38 34.56 -43.44
C THR A 565 2.25 35.81 -43.34
N ASN A 566 3.51 35.59 -42.95
CA ASN A 566 4.49 36.65 -42.73
C ASN A 566 5.22 37.00 -44.05
N ASP A 567 4.47 37.08 -45.17
CA ASP A 567 5.06 37.55 -46.41
C ASP A 567 5.15 39.07 -46.36
N SER A 568 6.37 39.58 -46.49
CA SER A 568 6.78 40.98 -46.26
C SER A 568 6.04 42.03 -47.10
N LYS A 569 5.14 41.64 -48.00
CA LYS A 569 4.40 42.52 -48.91
C LYS A 569 2.88 42.44 -48.78
N THR A 570 2.32 41.42 -48.13
CA THR A 570 0.87 41.27 -47.92
C THR A 570 0.62 40.40 -46.69
N GLN A 571 0.03 40.96 -45.63
CA GLN A 571 -0.54 40.14 -44.56
C GLN A 571 -1.78 39.45 -45.12
N ILE A 572 -1.64 38.18 -45.52
CA ILE A 572 -2.78 37.36 -45.93
C ILE A 572 -3.26 36.63 -44.69
N TYR A 573 -4.48 36.96 -44.26
CA TYR A 573 -5.25 36.22 -43.26
C TYR A 573 -5.88 35.02 -43.98
N ALA A 574 -5.35 33.83 -43.74
CA ALA A 574 -5.93 32.59 -44.27
C ALA A 574 -6.70 31.89 -43.14
N SER A 575 -7.85 31.31 -43.45
CA SER A 575 -8.48 30.36 -42.52
C SER A 575 -7.69 29.05 -42.55
N GLU A 576 -7.27 28.58 -41.38
CA GLU A 576 -6.75 27.24 -41.19
C GLU A 576 -7.88 26.36 -40.68
N LYS A 577 -8.29 25.38 -41.48
CA LYS A 577 -9.38 24.47 -41.19
C LYS A 577 -8.91 23.03 -41.38
N GLY A 578 -9.44 22.10 -40.59
CA GLY A 578 -9.17 20.66 -40.76
C GLY A 578 -9.25 19.86 -39.47
N ASN A 579 -9.28 18.54 -39.58
CA ASN A 579 -9.29 17.65 -38.43
C ASN A 579 -7.89 17.59 -37.77
N LYS A 580 -7.83 17.73 -36.44
CA LYS A 580 -6.60 17.58 -35.63
C LYS A 580 -6.85 16.65 -34.45
N SER A 581 -5.88 15.81 -34.14
CA SER A 581 -5.93 14.96 -32.95
C SER A 581 -5.58 15.76 -31.70
N LYS A 582 -6.21 15.41 -30.59
CA LYS A 582 -6.03 16.05 -29.30
C LYS A 582 -6.08 15.00 -28.19
N VAL A 583 -5.30 15.18 -27.14
CA VAL A 583 -5.39 14.34 -25.94
C VAL A 583 -6.58 14.80 -25.09
N VAL A 584 -7.36 13.84 -24.61
CA VAL A 584 -8.53 14.09 -23.74
C VAL A 584 -8.36 13.51 -22.33
N ASN A 585 -7.60 12.41 -22.21
CA ASN A 585 -7.15 11.88 -20.92
C ASN A 585 -5.65 11.62 -20.96
N TYR A 586 -4.97 11.94 -19.87
CA TYR A 586 -3.52 11.89 -19.78
C TYR A 586 -3.05 11.32 -18.44
N SER A 587 -2.09 10.41 -18.49
CA SER A 587 -1.30 9.98 -17.34
C SER A 587 0.18 10.14 -17.67
N PRO A 588 1.06 10.35 -16.68
CA PRO A 588 2.51 10.38 -16.91
C PRO A 588 3.01 9.10 -17.61
N PRO A 589 4.12 9.14 -18.35
CA PRO A 589 4.72 7.94 -18.95
C PRO A 589 5.16 6.92 -17.89
N GLY A 590 5.08 5.63 -18.21
CA GLY A 590 5.78 4.59 -17.47
C GLY A 590 7.28 4.74 -17.66
N ARG A 591 8.06 4.54 -16.59
CA ARG A 591 9.50 4.82 -16.57
C ARG A 591 10.29 3.61 -16.14
N MET A 592 11.16 3.15 -17.03
CA MET A 592 12.16 2.13 -16.75
C MET A 592 13.56 2.72 -16.94
N ILE A 593 14.32 2.83 -15.85
CA ILE A 593 15.64 3.50 -15.86
C ILE A 593 16.68 2.55 -15.29
N VAL A 594 17.76 2.31 -16.04
CA VAL A 594 18.77 1.31 -15.65
C VAL A 594 20.17 1.91 -15.77
N PHE A 595 20.77 2.28 -14.64
CA PHE A 595 22.17 2.74 -14.59
C PHE A 595 23.19 1.59 -14.67
N GLY A 596 22.76 0.37 -14.34
CA GLY A 596 23.53 -0.87 -14.46
C GLY A 596 23.27 -1.66 -15.74
N LYS A 597 23.68 -2.93 -15.75
CA LYS A 597 23.42 -3.87 -16.84
C LYS A 597 21.96 -4.30 -16.82
N LEU A 598 21.26 -4.22 -17.95
CA LEU A 598 19.93 -4.81 -18.13
C LEU A 598 20.08 -6.21 -18.74
N ARG A 599 19.48 -7.21 -18.13
CA ARG A 599 19.41 -8.57 -18.67
C ARG A 599 17.96 -8.99 -18.77
N VAL A 600 17.50 -9.22 -19.99
CA VAL A 600 16.17 -9.76 -20.24
C VAL A 600 16.35 -11.19 -20.69
N SER A 601 16.12 -12.09 -19.75
CA SER A 601 16.12 -13.55 -19.94
C SER A 601 17.40 -14.09 -20.54
N ASP A 602 18.52 -13.79 -19.87
CA ASP A 602 19.89 -14.13 -20.27
C ASP A 602 20.23 -15.63 -20.39
N GLY A 603 19.23 -16.52 -20.35
CA GLY A 603 19.42 -17.96 -20.53
C GLY A 603 19.98 -18.69 -19.31
N THR A 604 20.28 -17.99 -18.20
CA THR A 604 20.88 -18.61 -17.01
C THR A 604 19.87 -19.26 -16.07
N LYS A 605 18.60 -18.82 -16.11
CA LYS A 605 17.48 -19.40 -15.36
C LYS A 605 16.31 -19.66 -16.31
N SER A 606 16.11 -20.92 -16.73
CA SER A 606 14.93 -21.41 -17.47
C SER A 606 14.40 -20.46 -18.57
N PRO A 607 15.17 -20.21 -19.65
CA PRO A 607 14.76 -19.30 -20.72
C PRO A 607 13.41 -19.69 -21.29
N ARG A 608 12.47 -18.74 -21.34
CA ARG A 608 11.13 -18.97 -21.89
C ARG A 608 11.13 -18.74 -23.40
N SER A 609 10.36 -19.56 -24.13
CA SER A 609 10.51 -19.76 -25.58
C SER A 609 10.15 -18.56 -26.46
N THR A 610 9.37 -17.60 -25.95
CA THR A 610 8.94 -16.41 -26.69
C THR A 610 8.69 -15.27 -25.71
N GLN A 611 9.39 -14.15 -25.90
CA GLN A 611 9.30 -13.01 -24.99
C GLN A 611 8.99 -11.72 -25.74
N GLU A 612 8.14 -10.90 -25.14
CA GLU A 612 7.74 -9.60 -25.68
C GLU A 612 8.11 -8.49 -24.70
N PHE A 613 8.77 -7.45 -25.19
CA PHE A 613 8.98 -6.20 -24.47
C PHE A 613 8.28 -5.08 -25.22
N ASN A 614 7.24 -4.51 -24.61
CA ASN A 614 6.43 -3.45 -25.19
C ASN A 614 6.64 -2.14 -24.40
N ASN A 615 7.22 -1.13 -25.05
CA ASN A 615 7.33 0.23 -24.55
C ASN A 615 6.29 1.11 -25.25
N LEU A 616 5.15 1.36 -24.58
CA LEU A 616 3.98 2.01 -25.19
C LEU A 616 3.80 3.41 -24.61
N PHE A 617 4.10 4.44 -25.40
CA PHE A 617 3.96 5.84 -24.97
C PHE A 617 4.74 6.17 -23.68
N SER A 618 5.91 5.52 -23.50
CA SER A 618 6.64 5.45 -22.24
C SER A 618 8.16 5.59 -22.42
N TYR A 619 8.89 5.61 -21.31
CA TYR A 619 10.33 5.78 -21.25
C TYR A 619 11.07 4.52 -20.80
N VAL A 620 12.01 4.07 -21.63
CA VAL A 620 13.02 3.06 -21.30
C VAL A 620 14.39 3.64 -21.62
N GLU A 621 15.25 3.71 -20.62
CA GLU A 621 16.61 4.22 -20.76
C GLU A 621 17.61 3.34 -20.00
N VAL A 622 18.60 2.82 -20.73
CA VAL A 622 19.65 1.94 -20.20
C VAL A 622 21.00 2.59 -20.43
N PHE A 623 21.71 2.92 -19.36
CA PHE A 623 22.99 3.63 -19.42
C PHE A 623 24.19 2.70 -19.59
N SER A 624 24.05 1.41 -19.31
CA SER A 624 25.10 0.39 -19.48
C SER A 624 24.75 -0.62 -20.57
N LYS A 625 25.36 -1.81 -20.51
CA LYS A 625 25.11 -2.90 -21.45
C LYS A 625 23.70 -3.49 -21.26
N ALA A 626 23.01 -3.79 -22.36
CA ALA A 626 21.75 -4.53 -22.37
C ALA A 626 21.94 -5.91 -23.02
N TYR A 627 21.33 -6.94 -22.46
CA TYR A 627 21.41 -8.32 -22.94
C TYR A 627 20.02 -8.87 -23.20
N PHE A 628 19.81 -9.41 -24.39
CA PHE A 628 18.51 -9.93 -24.84
C PHE A 628 18.64 -11.35 -25.39
N ASN A 629 17.64 -12.19 -25.13
CA ASN A 629 17.57 -13.54 -25.67
C ASN A 629 16.18 -13.77 -26.29
N ASN A 630 16.12 -14.04 -27.61
CA ASN A 630 14.87 -14.32 -28.33
C ASN A 630 13.70 -13.37 -27.97
N LEU A 631 13.97 -12.06 -27.99
CA LEU A 631 13.05 -11.03 -27.57
C LEU A 631 12.44 -10.30 -28.77
N LYS A 632 11.12 -10.05 -28.75
CA LYS A 632 10.49 -9.06 -29.62
C LYS A 632 10.35 -7.73 -28.88
N LEU A 633 11.11 -6.71 -29.28
CA LEU A 633 11.08 -5.38 -28.68
C LEU A 633 10.21 -4.47 -29.53
N THR A 634 9.13 -3.93 -28.98
CA THR A 634 8.28 -2.97 -29.67
C THR A 634 8.24 -1.64 -28.92
N SER A 635 8.46 -0.53 -29.61
CA SER A 635 8.29 0.82 -29.06
C SER A 635 7.28 1.62 -29.87
N VAL A 636 6.29 2.21 -29.19
CA VAL A 636 5.20 2.96 -29.82
C VAL A 636 5.18 4.41 -29.35
N GLY A 637 5.30 5.34 -30.31
CA GLY A 637 5.18 6.78 -30.12
C GLY A 637 3.80 7.32 -30.48
N LEU A 638 3.48 8.52 -29.99
CA LEU A 638 2.28 9.28 -30.38
C LEU A 638 2.68 10.46 -31.26
N GLN A 639 2.02 10.58 -32.41
CA GLN A 639 2.16 11.74 -33.30
C GLN A 639 0.80 12.45 -33.43
N LEU A 640 0.69 13.68 -32.94
CA LEU A 640 -0.55 14.48 -33.07
C LEU A 640 -0.43 15.60 -34.12
N SER A 641 0.79 16.06 -34.45
CA SER A 641 1.05 17.04 -35.51
C SER A 641 2.18 16.65 -36.47
N SER A 642 2.24 17.30 -37.62
CA SER A 642 3.34 17.14 -38.60
C SER A 642 4.62 17.87 -38.18
N ASP A 643 4.49 18.90 -37.33
CA ASP A 643 5.56 19.82 -36.97
C ASP A 643 6.06 19.52 -35.55
N THR A 644 6.92 18.50 -35.44
CA THR A 644 7.58 18.19 -34.17
C THR A 644 8.66 19.24 -33.88
N PHE A 645 8.33 20.28 -33.10
CA PHE A 645 9.31 21.26 -32.64
C PHE A 645 10.32 20.62 -31.67
N ALA A 646 11.46 20.16 -32.16
CA ALA A 646 12.46 19.43 -31.35
C ALA A 646 13.22 20.26 -30.29
N ALA A 647 13.05 21.60 -30.24
CA ALA A 647 14.08 22.49 -29.67
C ALA A 647 13.90 22.94 -28.19
N THR A 648 12.86 22.54 -27.46
CA THR A 648 12.63 23.05 -26.08
C THR A 648 12.31 21.99 -25.02
N TYR A 649 12.48 20.70 -25.32
CA TYR A 649 11.97 19.60 -24.49
C TYR A 649 12.98 18.93 -23.56
N ALA A 650 14.25 19.31 -23.56
CA ALA A 650 15.28 18.61 -22.79
C ALA A 650 14.99 18.62 -21.28
N ASP A 651 14.59 19.77 -20.72
CA ASP A 651 14.34 19.91 -19.28
C ASP A 651 13.07 19.18 -18.83
N THR A 652 11.97 19.31 -19.58
CA THR A 652 10.73 18.55 -19.30
C THR A 652 10.98 17.06 -19.44
N LYS A 653 11.68 16.64 -20.49
CA LYS A 653 12.04 15.23 -20.70
C LYS A 653 12.92 14.71 -19.58
N TYR A 654 13.92 15.48 -19.15
CA TYR A 654 14.81 15.11 -18.04
C TYR A 654 14.05 15.01 -16.71
N CYS A 655 13.22 16.00 -16.37
CA CYS A 655 12.42 15.97 -15.15
C CYS A 655 11.41 14.82 -15.17
N GLN A 656 10.75 14.57 -16.30
CA GLN A 656 9.84 13.44 -16.43
C GLN A 656 10.58 12.11 -16.40
N SER A 657 11.71 11.96 -17.10
CA SER A 657 12.46 10.71 -17.15
C SER A 657 13.09 10.38 -15.81
N THR A 658 13.73 11.33 -15.14
CA THR A 658 14.45 11.11 -13.87
C THR A 658 13.60 11.30 -12.62
N GLY A 659 12.46 11.97 -12.73
CA GLY A 659 11.66 12.41 -11.58
C GLY A 659 12.27 13.60 -10.82
N LEU A 660 13.44 14.10 -11.24
CA LEU A 660 14.11 15.26 -10.63
C LEU A 660 13.61 16.55 -11.28
N CYS A 661 12.58 17.14 -10.67
CA CYS A 661 11.93 18.33 -11.19
C CYS A 661 12.26 19.56 -10.35
N SER A 662 12.57 20.67 -11.01
CA SER A 662 12.79 21.97 -10.37
C SER A 662 11.48 22.63 -9.89
N SER A 663 10.34 22.17 -10.40
CA SER A 663 9.00 22.68 -10.07
C SER A 663 8.04 21.56 -9.67
N GLU A 664 7.04 21.91 -8.85
CA GLU A 664 5.95 20.99 -8.47
C GLU A 664 5.02 20.67 -9.66
N VAL A 665 4.91 21.60 -10.62
CA VAL A 665 4.12 21.44 -11.84
C VAL A 665 5.04 21.32 -13.04
N ILE A 666 4.84 20.26 -13.82
CA ILE A 666 5.53 19.99 -15.08
C ILE A 666 4.59 20.35 -16.22
N GLU A 667 5.02 21.22 -17.11
CA GLU A 667 4.29 21.52 -18.34
C GLU A 667 4.79 20.63 -19.47
N THR A 668 3.87 19.91 -20.12
CA THR A 668 4.25 18.97 -21.17
C THR A 668 3.35 18.97 -22.41
N GLN A 669 3.93 18.53 -23.53
CA GLN A 669 3.30 18.27 -24.81
C GLN A 669 3.52 16.79 -25.20
N VAL A 670 2.42 16.04 -25.36
CA VAL A 670 2.41 14.55 -25.38
C VAL A 670 3.15 13.94 -26.58
N GLU A 671 3.32 14.71 -27.67
CA GLU A 671 3.89 14.26 -28.94
C GLU A 671 5.38 13.86 -28.87
N ALA A 672 6.10 14.22 -27.80
CA ALA A 672 7.53 13.95 -27.64
C ALA A 672 7.87 13.02 -26.46
N GLU A 673 6.88 12.36 -25.88
CA GLU A 673 7.02 11.64 -24.59
C GLU A 673 7.16 10.11 -24.71
N THR A 674 7.81 9.62 -25.77
CA THR A 674 8.28 8.22 -25.87
C THR A 674 9.79 8.20 -26.01
N LEU A 675 10.46 7.33 -25.25
CA LEU A 675 11.90 7.14 -25.28
C LEU A 675 12.22 5.65 -25.21
N LEU A 676 13.01 5.18 -26.16
CA LEU A 676 13.73 3.92 -26.07
C LEU A 676 15.19 4.25 -26.36
N SER A 677 16.05 4.15 -25.34
CA SER A 677 17.46 4.53 -25.45
C SER A 677 18.38 3.53 -24.76
N PHE A 678 19.46 3.17 -25.45
CA PHE A 678 20.55 2.35 -24.96
C PHE A 678 21.86 3.12 -25.18
N HIS A 679 22.51 3.54 -24.09
CA HIS A 679 23.78 4.26 -24.16
C HIS A 679 24.99 3.32 -24.20
N GLY A 680 24.85 2.12 -23.63
CA GLY A 680 25.85 1.05 -23.74
C GLY A 680 25.56 0.09 -24.90
N GLY A 681 26.44 -0.91 -25.05
CA GLY A 681 26.27 -1.94 -26.08
C GLY A 681 25.04 -2.82 -25.83
N VAL A 682 24.37 -3.19 -26.92
CA VAL A 682 23.21 -4.07 -26.92
C VAL A 682 23.62 -5.43 -27.47
N TYR A 683 23.53 -6.48 -26.65
CA TYR A 683 24.06 -7.81 -26.90
C TYR A 683 22.98 -8.88 -26.82
N GLY A 684 23.31 -10.06 -27.34
CA GLY A 684 22.52 -11.28 -27.18
C GLY A 684 22.73 -11.94 -25.80
N VAL A 685 22.62 -13.28 -25.76
CA VAL A 685 22.92 -14.11 -24.58
C VAL A 685 24.41 -14.06 -24.19
N LYS A 686 25.31 -13.83 -25.15
CA LYS A 686 26.77 -13.74 -24.93
C LYS A 686 27.29 -12.35 -25.31
N GLU A 687 28.31 -11.87 -24.60
CA GLU A 687 28.90 -10.52 -24.78
C GLU A 687 29.50 -10.28 -26.17
N ASP A 688 29.83 -11.33 -26.90
CA ASP A 688 30.38 -11.29 -28.25
C ASP A 688 29.32 -11.41 -29.35
N LEU A 689 28.07 -11.76 -28.98
CA LEU A 689 26.98 -11.93 -29.94
C LEU A 689 26.12 -10.67 -30.01
N PRO A 690 25.82 -10.16 -31.21
CA PRO A 690 24.82 -9.10 -31.36
C PRO A 690 23.47 -9.58 -30.84
N SER A 691 22.65 -8.65 -30.34
CA SER A 691 21.29 -8.94 -29.89
C SER A 691 20.47 -9.62 -30.99
N SER A 692 19.68 -10.62 -30.62
CA SER A 692 18.72 -11.30 -31.50
C SER A 692 17.31 -10.70 -31.36
N ALA A 693 17.19 -9.42 -31.01
CA ALA A 693 15.89 -8.79 -30.79
C ALA A 693 15.27 -8.28 -32.10
N ASP A 694 14.04 -8.70 -32.39
CA ASP A 694 13.25 -8.11 -33.46
C ASP A 694 12.71 -6.76 -32.95
N LEU A 695 13.32 -5.65 -33.42
CA LEU A 695 12.91 -4.29 -33.06
C LEU A 695 11.81 -3.79 -34.02
N ASP A 696 10.68 -3.41 -33.43
CA ASP A 696 9.50 -2.91 -34.10
C ASP A 696 9.19 -1.48 -33.62
N LEU A 697 9.29 -0.49 -34.50
CA LEU A 697 9.08 0.93 -34.16
C LEU A 697 7.84 1.44 -34.89
N HIS A 698 6.86 1.93 -34.13
CA HIS A 698 5.61 2.48 -34.66
C HIS A 698 5.33 3.86 -34.09
N ASN A 699 4.71 4.71 -34.90
CA ASN A 699 4.06 5.93 -34.43
C ASN A 699 2.57 5.83 -34.75
N VAL A 700 1.73 6.10 -33.76
CA VAL A 700 0.29 6.21 -33.96
C VAL A 700 -0.03 7.66 -34.33
N ASN A 701 -0.52 7.85 -35.55
CA ASN A 701 -1.08 9.13 -35.97
C ASN A 701 -2.59 9.10 -35.71
N GLY A 702 -3.04 9.90 -34.74
CA GLY A 702 -4.44 9.90 -34.31
C GLY A 702 -5.42 10.19 -35.45
N LEU A 703 -5.05 11.10 -36.35
CA LEU A 703 -5.90 11.53 -37.46
C LEU A 703 -6.03 10.42 -38.51
N GLU A 704 -4.93 9.77 -38.85
CA GLU A 704 -4.92 8.67 -39.82
C GLU A 704 -5.68 7.44 -39.30
N ALA A 705 -5.60 7.16 -37.99
CA ALA A 705 -6.38 6.08 -37.37
C ALA A 705 -7.89 6.34 -37.45
N ASP A 706 -8.34 7.57 -37.17
CA ASP A 706 -9.76 7.94 -37.28
C ASP A 706 -10.25 7.98 -38.74
N LYS A 707 -9.41 8.45 -39.68
CA LYS A 707 -9.69 8.35 -41.12
C LYS A 707 -9.86 6.89 -41.55
N ALA A 708 -8.99 5.99 -41.11
CA ALA A 708 -9.09 4.56 -41.41
C ALA A 708 -10.37 3.94 -40.82
N ALA A 709 -10.74 4.31 -39.59
CA ALA A 709 -11.98 3.86 -38.95
C ALA A 709 -13.24 4.37 -39.68
N ALA A 710 -13.26 5.65 -40.08
CA ALA A 710 -14.33 6.24 -40.87
C ALA A 710 -14.48 5.55 -42.24
N GLY A 711 -13.35 5.26 -42.90
CA GLY A 711 -13.32 4.49 -44.14
C GLY A 711 -13.88 3.09 -43.99
N LYS A 712 -13.48 2.34 -42.95
CA LYS A 712 -14.04 1.01 -42.63
C LYS A 712 -15.55 1.06 -42.40
N LYS A 713 -16.03 2.06 -41.64
CA LYS A 713 -17.47 2.25 -41.38
C LYS A 713 -18.25 2.56 -42.66
N TYR A 714 -17.72 3.42 -43.53
CA TYR A 714 -18.35 3.75 -44.81
C TYR A 714 -18.44 2.53 -45.74
N MET A 715 -17.36 1.73 -45.85
CA MET A 715 -17.36 0.49 -46.62
C MET A 715 -18.39 -0.50 -46.08
N ALA A 716 -18.43 -0.73 -44.77
CA ALA A 716 -19.39 -1.64 -44.14
C ALA A 716 -20.85 -1.23 -44.36
N ALA A 717 -21.14 0.08 -44.42
CA ALA A 717 -22.49 0.59 -44.70
C ALA A 717 -22.99 0.26 -46.12
N LEU A 718 -22.09 -0.10 -47.04
CA LEU A 718 -22.42 -0.50 -48.41
C LEU A 718 -22.51 -2.03 -48.58
N GLU A 719 -22.07 -2.79 -47.58
CA GLU A 719 -22.18 -4.24 -47.58
C GLU A 719 -23.57 -4.68 -47.06
N TYR A 720 -24.17 -5.64 -47.74
CA TYR A 720 -25.43 -6.24 -47.31
C TYR A 720 -25.52 -7.68 -47.83
N ASN A 721 -26.28 -8.52 -47.14
CA ASN A 721 -26.55 -9.89 -47.60
C ASN A 721 -28.02 -10.22 -47.32
N TRP A 722 -28.84 -10.20 -48.37
CA TRP A 722 -30.27 -10.55 -48.32
C TRP A 722 -30.53 -11.94 -48.92
N GLY A 723 -29.48 -12.75 -49.05
CA GLY A 723 -29.55 -14.11 -49.55
C GLY A 723 -28.62 -14.35 -50.74
N PRO A 724 -28.61 -15.59 -51.28
CA PRO A 724 -27.60 -16.02 -52.25
C PRO A 724 -27.59 -15.20 -53.54
N ASN A 725 -28.69 -14.52 -53.88
CA ASN A 725 -28.86 -13.78 -55.13
C ASN A 725 -28.90 -12.26 -54.97
N GLU A 726 -28.82 -11.75 -53.74
CA GLU A 726 -28.88 -10.32 -53.46
C GLU A 726 -27.95 -9.96 -52.32
N TYR A 727 -26.75 -9.54 -52.67
CA TYR A 727 -25.71 -9.16 -51.71
C TYR A 727 -24.76 -8.13 -52.32
N ALA A 728 -24.11 -7.36 -51.45
CA ALA A 728 -22.98 -6.53 -51.78
C ALA A 728 -21.85 -6.80 -50.79
N SER A 729 -20.63 -6.97 -51.32
CA SER A 729 -19.43 -7.12 -50.50
C SER A 729 -18.27 -6.32 -51.09
N VAL A 730 -17.41 -5.80 -50.22
CA VAL A 730 -16.16 -5.18 -50.61
C VAL A 730 -15.15 -6.28 -50.91
N THR A 731 -14.57 -6.24 -52.10
CA THR A 731 -13.67 -7.30 -52.60
C THR A 731 -12.20 -6.96 -52.46
N SER A 732 -11.87 -5.67 -52.39
CA SER A 732 -10.51 -5.14 -52.18
C SER A 732 -10.59 -3.64 -51.91
N PHE A 733 -9.62 -3.11 -51.17
CA PHE A 733 -9.48 -1.67 -50.94
C PHE A 733 -8.00 -1.26 -50.85
N SER A 734 -7.74 0.03 -51.07
CA SER A 734 -6.44 0.68 -50.86
C SER A 734 -6.64 2.12 -50.37
N VAL A 735 -5.69 2.60 -49.57
CA VAL A 735 -5.67 3.98 -49.06
C VAL A 735 -4.38 4.65 -49.53
N SER A 736 -4.50 5.84 -50.12
CA SER A 736 -3.37 6.65 -50.57
C SER A 736 -3.58 8.10 -50.15
N GLY A 737 -2.93 8.51 -49.05
CA GLY A 737 -3.23 9.77 -48.38
C GLY A 737 -4.69 9.77 -47.91
N ASP A 738 -5.42 10.84 -48.21
CA ASP A 738 -6.84 10.97 -47.84
C ASP A 738 -7.81 10.21 -48.75
N ILE A 739 -7.33 9.52 -49.78
CA ILE A 739 -8.19 8.86 -50.76
C ILE A 739 -8.30 7.36 -50.48
N LEU A 740 -9.50 6.91 -50.09
CA LEU A 740 -9.88 5.50 -50.03
C LEU A 740 -10.47 5.05 -51.37
N LYS A 741 -9.87 4.03 -51.99
CA LYS A 741 -10.40 3.36 -53.18
C LYS A 741 -10.80 1.94 -52.82
N PHE A 742 -11.99 1.49 -53.21
CA PHE A 742 -12.42 0.12 -53.00
C PHE A 742 -13.36 -0.38 -54.09
N TRP A 743 -13.42 -1.69 -54.26
CA TRP A 743 -14.31 -2.34 -55.22
C TRP A 743 -15.48 -3.00 -54.53
N LEU A 744 -16.69 -2.48 -54.77
CA LEU A 744 -17.94 -3.07 -54.33
C LEU A 744 -18.44 -4.06 -55.39
N TYR A 745 -18.62 -5.31 -54.99
CA TYR A 745 -19.22 -6.35 -55.81
C TYR A 745 -20.67 -6.53 -55.41
N THR A 746 -21.59 -6.14 -56.29
CA THR A 746 -23.03 -6.16 -56.02
C THR A 746 -23.71 -7.15 -56.94
N CYS A 747 -24.36 -8.15 -56.37
CA CYS A 747 -25.22 -9.09 -57.09
C CYS A 747 -26.67 -8.79 -56.77
N ARG A 748 -27.51 -8.76 -57.79
CA ARG A 748 -28.97 -8.63 -57.66
C ARG A 748 -29.69 -9.62 -58.56
N LYS A 749 -30.89 -9.99 -58.13
CA LYS A 749 -31.81 -10.82 -58.91
C LYS A 749 -32.54 -9.91 -59.91
N VAL A 750 -32.34 -10.13 -61.21
CA VAL A 750 -32.96 -9.32 -62.28
C VAL A 750 -33.91 -10.19 -63.09
N LEU A 751 -35.11 -9.67 -63.37
CA LEU A 751 -36.10 -10.33 -64.21
C LEU A 751 -35.60 -10.40 -65.66
N ILE A 752 -35.67 -11.56 -66.29
CA ILE A 752 -35.37 -11.71 -67.71
C ILE A 752 -36.59 -11.22 -68.49
N ALA A 753 -36.41 -10.18 -69.31
CA ALA A 753 -37.49 -9.66 -70.15
C ALA A 753 -38.01 -10.77 -71.10
N ASN A 754 -39.33 -10.91 -71.18
CA ASN A 754 -40.07 -11.92 -71.97
C ASN A 754 -40.10 -13.35 -71.40
N THR A 755 -39.91 -13.52 -70.09
CA THR A 755 -40.21 -14.79 -69.39
C THR A 755 -41.03 -14.49 -68.15
N ASP A 756 -42.19 -15.14 -67.99
CA ASP A 756 -43.15 -14.81 -66.92
C ASP A 756 -42.69 -15.14 -65.49
N ASP A 757 -41.50 -15.74 -65.28
CA ASP A 757 -40.99 -15.97 -63.92
C ASP A 757 -39.47 -16.29 -63.81
N SER A 758 -38.68 -16.04 -64.86
CA SER A 758 -37.26 -16.40 -64.83
C SER A 758 -36.37 -15.23 -64.42
N PHE A 759 -35.50 -15.49 -63.44
CA PHE A 759 -34.59 -14.50 -62.89
C PHE A 759 -33.15 -14.89 -63.21
N ARG A 760 -32.34 -13.91 -63.62
CA ARG A 760 -30.90 -14.06 -63.74
C ARG A 760 -30.21 -13.31 -62.62
N ARG A 761 -29.14 -13.89 -62.08
CA ARG A 761 -28.21 -13.15 -61.21
C ARG A 761 -27.40 -12.19 -62.08
N SER A 762 -27.57 -10.89 -61.86
CA SER A 762 -26.75 -9.84 -62.46
C SER A 762 -25.79 -9.35 -61.39
N CYS A 763 -24.49 -9.57 -61.61
CA CYS A 763 -23.45 -9.09 -60.71
C CYS A 763 -22.65 -8.01 -61.42
N SER A 764 -22.33 -6.94 -60.70
CA SER A 764 -21.52 -5.83 -61.18
C SER A 764 -20.44 -5.52 -60.16
N LYS A 765 -19.27 -5.13 -60.67
CA LYS A 765 -18.15 -4.66 -59.85
C LYS A 765 -17.98 -3.18 -60.13
N LYS A 766 -18.10 -2.33 -59.10
CA LYS A 766 -17.95 -0.88 -59.24
C LYS A 766 -16.83 -0.39 -58.31
N GLU A 767 -15.96 0.44 -58.85
CA GLU A 767 -14.96 1.15 -58.05
C GLU A 767 -15.61 2.36 -57.38
N HIS A 768 -15.32 2.52 -56.09
CA HIS A 768 -15.68 3.68 -55.30
C HIS A 768 -14.40 4.39 -54.87
N THR A 769 -14.41 5.72 -54.99
CA THR A 769 -13.34 6.60 -54.50
C THR A 769 -13.96 7.58 -53.53
N VAL A 770 -13.42 7.66 -52.31
CA VAL A 770 -13.94 8.53 -51.26
C VAL A 770 -12.80 9.25 -50.55
N ASP A 771 -13.03 10.52 -50.26
CA ASP A 771 -12.14 11.36 -49.45
C ASP A 771 -12.43 11.12 -47.97
N LEU A 772 -11.44 10.57 -47.26
CA LEU A 772 -11.50 10.21 -45.85
C LEU A 772 -11.58 11.43 -44.94
N ASP A 773 -10.90 12.53 -45.28
CA ASP A 773 -10.96 13.76 -44.49
C ASP A 773 -12.34 14.42 -44.61
N LYS A 774 -12.92 14.37 -45.82
CA LYS A 774 -14.30 14.79 -46.03
C LYS A 774 -15.30 13.91 -45.27
N LEU A 775 -15.14 12.58 -45.26
CA LEU A 775 -16.00 11.69 -44.47
C LEU A 775 -15.94 11.99 -42.97
N LEU A 776 -14.72 12.23 -42.46
CA LEU A 776 -14.50 12.55 -41.05
C LEU A 776 -15.11 13.93 -40.71
N THR A 777 -14.91 14.92 -41.57
CA THR A 777 -15.50 16.26 -41.46
C THR A 777 -17.02 16.20 -41.53
N ASP A 778 -17.62 15.49 -42.49
CA ASP A 778 -19.06 15.29 -42.60
C ASP A 778 -19.66 14.56 -41.39
N SER A 779 -18.91 13.63 -40.78
CA SER A 779 -19.32 12.96 -39.54
C SER A 779 -19.21 13.86 -38.30
N ASN A 780 -18.44 14.94 -38.38
CA ASN A 780 -18.18 15.82 -37.25
C ASN A 780 -18.94 17.15 -37.36
N LYS A 781 -19.28 17.63 -38.57
CA LYS A 781 -19.76 19.00 -38.84
C LYS A 781 -20.97 19.46 -37.99
N ASP A 782 -21.84 18.52 -37.64
CA ASP A 782 -23.06 18.75 -36.86
C ASP A 782 -22.89 18.47 -35.36
N LYS A 783 -21.70 18.00 -34.93
CA LYS A 783 -21.38 17.83 -33.52
C LYS A 783 -21.05 19.20 -32.92
N PHE A 784 -21.54 19.43 -31.71
CA PHE A 784 -21.16 20.60 -30.93
C PHE A 784 -19.66 20.58 -30.60
N VAL A 785 -18.98 21.70 -30.79
CA VAL A 785 -17.54 21.82 -30.49
C VAL A 785 -17.37 22.12 -29.00
N GLY A 786 -17.05 21.09 -28.22
CA GLY A 786 -16.91 21.22 -26.76
C GLY A 786 -18.19 21.76 -26.11
N ASN A 787 -18.05 22.76 -25.24
CA ASN A 787 -19.17 23.40 -24.54
C ASN A 787 -19.63 24.71 -25.21
N THR A 788 -19.25 24.97 -26.47
CA THR A 788 -19.54 26.25 -27.13
C THR A 788 -21.01 26.45 -27.50
N GLY A 789 -21.82 25.38 -27.48
CA GLY A 789 -23.20 25.41 -27.96
C GLY A 789 -23.31 25.62 -29.48
N LEU A 790 -22.20 25.63 -30.21
CA LEU A 790 -22.14 25.82 -31.66
C LEU A 790 -21.61 24.57 -32.36
N THR A 791 -22.15 24.28 -33.54
CA THR A 791 -21.62 23.24 -34.44
C THR A 791 -20.41 23.77 -35.21
N ILE A 792 -19.62 22.87 -35.80
CA ILE A 792 -18.49 23.26 -36.66
C ILE A 792 -18.95 24.18 -37.79
N THR A 793 -20.05 23.83 -38.47
CA THR A 793 -20.62 24.63 -39.56
C THR A 793 -20.89 26.06 -39.10
N GLN A 794 -21.49 26.23 -37.92
CA GLN A 794 -21.79 27.56 -37.36
C GLN A 794 -20.53 28.34 -36.99
N ILE A 795 -19.48 27.67 -36.54
CA ILE A 795 -18.18 28.28 -36.24
C ILE A 795 -17.50 28.74 -37.54
N GLU A 796 -17.54 27.92 -38.59
CA GLU A 796 -16.97 28.25 -39.90
C GLU A 796 -17.67 29.44 -40.55
N GLU A 797 -19.00 29.45 -40.56
CA GLU A 797 -19.78 30.57 -41.10
C GLU A 797 -19.45 31.89 -40.40
N ARG A 798 -19.26 31.85 -39.07
CA ARG A 798 -18.88 33.02 -38.28
C ARG A 798 -17.44 33.46 -38.58
N LEU A 799 -16.52 32.52 -38.73
CA LEU A 799 -15.11 32.81 -39.04
C LEU A 799 -14.96 33.39 -40.45
N ASP A 800 -15.63 32.81 -41.45
CA ASP A 800 -15.58 33.30 -42.83
C ASP A 800 -16.22 34.69 -42.96
N LYS A 801 -17.30 34.94 -42.21
CA LYS A 801 -17.91 36.28 -42.08
C LYS A 801 -16.94 37.28 -41.42
N TYR A 802 -16.14 36.84 -40.46
CA TYR A 802 -15.13 37.68 -39.81
C TYR A 802 -13.95 37.98 -40.75
N ILE A 803 -13.38 36.98 -41.41
CA ILE A 803 -12.24 37.12 -42.33
C ILE A 803 -12.64 38.00 -43.53
N SER A 804 -13.83 37.80 -44.10
CA SER A 804 -14.35 38.67 -45.18
C SER A 804 -14.56 40.13 -44.74
N GLY A 805 -14.69 40.39 -43.44
CA GLY A 805 -14.75 41.74 -42.85
C GLY A 805 -13.37 42.42 -42.67
N LEU A 806 -12.27 41.66 -42.71
CA LEU A 806 -10.91 42.19 -42.63
C LEU A 806 -10.49 42.70 -44.02
N LYS A 807 -10.67 44.00 -44.29
CA LYS A 807 -10.26 44.61 -45.57
C LYS A 807 -8.76 44.43 -45.82
N HIS A 808 -8.40 43.90 -47.00
CA HIS A 808 -7.05 44.03 -47.58
C HIS A 808 -6.74 45.51 -47.82
N GLU A 809 -6.02 46.16 -46.90
CA GLU A 809 -5.35 47.42 -47.25
C GLU A 809 -4.08 47.10 -48.04
N ASP A 810 -4.19 47.17 -49.37
CA ASP A 810 -3.06 47.23 -50.29
C ASP A 810 -2.34 48.57 -50.08
N ARG A 811 -1.45 48.63 -49.08
CA ARG A 811 -0.53 49.75 -48.89
C ARG A 811 0.83 49.38 -49.45
N SER A 812 0.98 49.61 -50.75
CA SER A 812 2.28 49.83 -51.36
C SER A 812 3.02 50.94 -50.61
N ARG A 813 4.02 50.56 -49.80
CA ARG A 813 5.02 51.49 -49.27
C ARG A 813 6.39 51.12 -49.86
N PRO A 814 7.17 52.11 -50.34
CA PRO A 814 8.48 51.86 -50.94
C PRO A 814 9.48 51.38 -49.88
N PRO A 815 10.54 50.65 -50.29
CA PRO A 815 11.47 50.03 -49.35
C PRO A 815 12.37 51.10 -48.75
N TYR A 816 12.33 51.25 -47.43
CA TYR A 816 13.42 51.90 -46.69
C TYR A 816 14.16 50.83 -45.90
N ASP A 817 15.38 50.56 -46.34
CA ASP A 817 16.43 49.93 -45.56
C ASP A 817 16.77 50.82 -44.35
N THR A 818 16.44 50.38 -43.14
CA THR A 818 17.21 50.68 -41.93
C THR A 818 16.89 49.67 -40.84
N TRP A 819 17.91 48.93 -40.42
CA TRP A 819 17.94 48.16 -39.18
C TRP A 819 17.89 49.13 -37.99
N LEU A 820 16.87 49.08 -37.11
CA LEU A 820 16.79 49.59 -35.71
C LEU A 820 15.34 49.34 -35.13
N PRO A 821 15.01 49.56 -33.83
CA PRO A 821 14.07 48.75 -33.05
C PRO A 821 12.64 48.79 -33.56
N TYR A 822 12.06 47.63 -33.90
CA TYR A 822 10.62 47.57 -34.15
C TYR A 822 9.87 47.52 -32.83
N THR A 823 9.21 48.63 -32.51
CA THR A 823 8.03 48.57 -31.68
C THR A 823 6.83 48.21 -32.56
N ALA A 824 6.27 47.03 -32.38
CA ALA A 824 4.98 46.67 -32.95
C ALA A 824 3.85 47.17 -32.06
N PHE A 825 2.94 47.97 -32.59
CA PHE A 825 1.61 48.08 -32.00
C PHE A 825 0.75 46.98 -32.62
N LYS A 826 0.31 46.02 -31.81
CA LYS A 826 -0.62 44.97 -32.24
C LYS A 826 -1.99 45.26 -31.64
N THR A 827 -3.00 45.27 -32.49
CA THR A 827 -4.41 45.32 -32.09
C THR A 827 -4.93 43.89 -31.96
N ALA A 828 -5.68 43.64 -30.90
CA ALA A 828 -6.46 42.43 -30.72
C ALA A 828 -7.92 42.82 -30.43
N TYR A 829 -8.81 41.90 -30.75
CA TYR A 829 -10.26 42.09 -30.62
C TYR A 829 -10.81 40.96 -29.75
N GLN A 830 -11.67 41.32 -28.80
CA GLN A 830 -12.46 40.36 -28.04
C GLN A 830 -13.94 40.71 -28.20
N ILE A 831 -14.76 39.69 -28.45
CA ILE A 831 -16.22 39.83 -28.44
C ILE A 831 -16.68 39.43 -27.04
N THR A 832 -17.38 40.34 -26.36
CA THR A 832 -17.90 40.09 -25.01
C THR A 832 -19.19 39.28 -25.08
N THR A 833 -19.66 38.79 -23.93
CA THR A 833 -20.91 38.02 -23.77
C THR A 833 -22.17 38.77 -24.24
N ASN A 834 -22.07 40.08 -24.50
CA ASN A 834 -23.18 40.93 -24.91
C ASN A 834 -23.03 41.39 -26.38
N ASP A 835 -22.30 40.64 -27.20
CA ASP A 835 -22.02 40.96 -28.61
C ASP A 835 -21.37 42.35 -28.83
N THR A 836 -20.67 42.87 -27.81
CA THR A 836 -19.93 44.14 -27.92
C THR A 836 -18.46 43.85 -28.23
N MET A 837 -17.97 44.41 -29.33
CA MET A 837 -16.57 44.32 -29.73
C MET A 837 -15.72 45.27 -28.89
N VAL A 838 -14.74 44.73 -28.18
CA VAL A 838 -13.74 45.52 -27.45
C VAL A 838 -12.41 45.40 -28.18
N GLU A 839 -11.91 46.54 -28.66
CA GLU A 839 -10.60 46.67 -29.29
C GLU A 839 -9.57 47.07 -28.23
N PHE A 840 -8.42 46.38 -28.21
CA PHE A 840 -7.29 46.83 -27.41
C PHE A 840 -5.98 46.71 -28.20
N ALA A 841 -5.12 47.70 -28.01
CA ALA A 841 -3.80 47.76 -28.63
C ALA A 841 -2.72 47.52 -27.58
N TYR A 842 -1.77 46.64 -27.88
CA TYR A 842 -0.60 46.40 -27.04
C TYR A 842 0.70 46.58 -27.82
N LYS A 843 1.74 46.99 -27.09
CA LYS A 843 3.05 47.35 -27.63
C LYS A 843 4.01 46.19 -27.40
N VAL A 844 4.47 45.53 -28.47
CA VAL A 844 5.53 44.51 -28.41
C VAL A 844 6.84 45.17 -28.85
N SER A 845 7.86 45.11 -28.00
CA SER A 845 9.23 45.55 -28.34
C SER A 845 10.18 44.39 -28.04
N GLY A 846 11.03 43.99 -28.99
CA GLY A 846 11.98 42.92 -28.76
C GLY A 846 13.20 42.96 -29.70
N TYR A 847 14.35 42.55 -29.16
CA TYR A 847 15.58 42.18 -29.87
C TYR A 847 16.09 40.83 -29.36
N MET A 848 16.82 40.10 -30.23
CA MET A 848 17.46 38.83 -29.94
C MET A 848 18.53 38.90 -28.83
N ALA A 849 18.54 37.83 -28.03
CA ALA A 849 19.63 37.23 -27.23
C ALA A 849 20.14 37.89 -25.93
N LEU A 850 20.19 37.01 -24.92
CA LEU A 850 21.06 36.92 -23.73
C LEU A 850 20.84 37.86 -22.52
N HIS A 851 20.51 37.16 -21.42
CA HIS A 851 20.80 37.37 -20.01
C HIS A 851 20.44 38.68 -19.29
N ASP A 852 19.71 38.42 -18.20
CA ASP A 852 19.73 39.05 -16.89
C ASP A 852 19.00 40.38 -16.65
N ASN A 853 17.97 40.22 -15.80
CA ASN A 853 17.69 41.00 -14.61
C ASN A 853 17.60 42.52 -14.81
N LEU A 854 16.38 43.01 -15.07
CA LEU A 854 15.76 44.17 -14.42
C LEU A 854 14.41 44.50 -15.08
N LEU A 855 13.33 43.82 -14.64
CA LEU A 855 11.96 44.23 -14.97
C LEU A 855 11.60 45.52 -14.21
N PRO A 856 10.94 46.51 -14.84
CA PRO A 856 10.37 47.64 -14.11
C PRO A 856 9.15 47.18 -13.31
N ASN A 857 9.13 47.48 -12.00
CA ASN A 857 7.96 47.25 -11.14
C ASN A 857 7.19 48.55 -10.88
N LEU A 858 5.97 48.39 -10.38
CA LEU A 858 4.97 49.43 -10.10
C LEU A 858 5.56 50.66 -9.38
N LYS A 859 6.55 50.45 -8.50
CA LYS A 859 7.18 51.48 -7.69
C LYS A 859 7.92 52.54 -8.52
N ARG A 860 8.52 52.17 -9.66
CA ARG A 860 9.21 53.14 -10.56
C ARG A 860 8.26 53.97 -11.41
N CYS A 861 7.03 53.50 -11.63
CA CYS A 861 5.96 54.25 -12.29
C CYS A 861 5.34 55.30 -11.35
N GLU A 862 5.26 54.99 -10.05
CA GLU A 862 4.74 55.91 -9.03
C GLU A 862 5.66 57.11 -8.77
N GLU A 863 6.98 56.95 -8.96
CA GLU A 863 7.99 58.01 -8.80
C GLU A 863 8.02 59.07 -9.94
N ARG A 864 7.09 59.01 -10.90
CA ARG A 864 6.88 59.99 -12.00
C ARG A 864 8.08 60.30 -12.91
N LYS A 865 9.10 59.43 -12.97
CA LYS A 865 10.26 59.64 -13.86
C LYS A 865 10.05 59.15 -15.31
N VAL A 866 8.92 58.52 -15.62
CA VAL A 866 8.52 58.10 -16.98
C VAL A 866 7.00 58.36 -17.14
N LYS A 867 6.57 58.89 -18.29
CA LYS A 867 5.13 59.08 -18.59
C LYS A 867 4.47 57.72 -18.86
N CYS A 868 3.58 57.31 -17.96
CA CYS A 868 2.68 56.17 -18.14
C CYS A 868 1.23 56.66 -18.21
N LEU A 869 0.49 56.25 -19.25
CA LEU A 869 -0.95 56.49 -19.38
C LEU A 869 -1.71 55.37 -18.66
N ARG A 870 -2.64 55.76 -17.78
CA ARG A 870 -3.44 54.84 -16.96
C ARG A 870 -4.60 54.30 -17.80
N VAL A 871 -4.55 53.00 -18.11
CA VAL A 871 -5.70 52.21 -18.58
C VAL A 871 -5.98 51.20 -17.47
N ASN A 872 -7.22 51.11 -17.01
CA ASN A 872 -7.60 50.22 -15.90
C ASN A 872 -7.37 48.74 -16.30
N GLU A 873 -6.71 47.98 -15.43
CA GLU A 873 -6.40 46.55 -15.54
C GLU A 873 -7.65 45.64 -15.41
N ILE A 874 -7.64 44.48 -16.09
CA ILE A 874 -7.69 43.12 -15.48
C ILE A 874 -7.23 42.08 -16.53
N ASP A 875 -6.21 41.31 -16.14
CA ASP A 875 -5.71 39.98 -16.55
C ASP A 875 -5.70 39.48 -18.02
N SER A 876 -4.49 39.09 -18.43
CA SER A 876 -4.07 38.58 -19.74
C SER A 876 -4.37 37.10 -19.99
N GLY A 877 -4.78 36.74 -21.22
CA GLY A 877 -4.84 35.36 -21.70
C GLY A 877 -4.51 35.23 -23.19
N LYS A 878 -3.83 34.13 -23.57
CA LYS A 878 -3.65 33.68 -24.96
C LYS A 878 -4.99 33.21 -25.52
N VAL A 879 -5.30 33.53 -26.79
CA VAL A 879 -6.53 33.07 -27.45
C VAL A 879 -6.28 31.74 -28.18
N LEU A 880 -6.67 30.65 -27.53
CA LEU A 880 -7.23 29.46 -28.16
C LEU A 880 -8.73 29.51 -27.84
N ILE A 881 -9.59 29.36 -28.84
CA ILE A 881 -11.04 29.41 -28.63
C ILE A 881 -11.44 28.11 -27.91
N SER A 882 -11.39 28.12 -26.58
CA SER A 882 -11.89 27.03 -25.75
C SER A 882 -12.39 27.52 -24.39
N LYS A 883 -13.31 28.50 -24.38
CA LYS A 883 -14.35 28.70 -23.36
C LYS A 883 -15.20 29.93 -23.71
N LEU A 884 -16.52 29.79 -23.72
CA LEU A 884 -17.45 30.89 -23.48
C LEU A 884 -18.03 30.65 -22.07
N PRO A 885 -18.07 31.63 -21.16
CA PRO A 885 -18.78 31.50 -19.87
C PRO A 885 -20.30 31.57 -20.07
N GLU A 886 -21.05 31.04 -19.09
CA GLU A 886 -22.53 30.91 -19.08
C GLU A 886 -23.32 32.16 -19.51
#